data_AF-A0AAD5QAT2-F1
#
_entry.id   AF-A0AAD5QAT2-F1
#
_cell.length_a   1.000
_cell.length_b   1.000
_cell.length_c   1.000
_cell.angle_alpha   90.00
_cell.angle_beta   90.00
_cell.angle_gamma   90.00
#
_symmetry.space_group_name_H-M   'P 1'
#
loop_
_entity.id
_entity.type
_entity.pdbx_description
1 polymer ?
#
loop_
_entity_poly.entity_id
_entity_poly.type
_entity_poly.pdbx_seq_one_letter_code
_entity_poly.pdbx_strand_id
1 'polypeptide(L)'
;MDAAGQRSATSQLGHVGAESVAFFFVSAPMAVAAVEKSGAPSTPSAAVKKDWHASTNLHVRRRVLLQILMLLKAKYGKVDPKISYIARRAELALYTQAHSASEYRNPKTLSRRLHSLVIKLHMNNLLAHEDEAFATEMSSCRPCGTKRNALCMTAEPAEAPRKRARLSSDAFDQSPIFFGGNTDLLRVVTSFLETRDALRLATSCRSANEVVPSFVTDVNVKVLALDALAPTTRARFFHRFPNLERIELRGDAQVHLRIDFRGEDALVRRNVLCRSFLMALGSQPLPRLRCLRLSHVYLDSASDRISNQAAAVAVNTSFFPELREFALVGNAVSDSGVSFLCGLLAAQAATSRLEVVDLESNFVGERGRVVIEQTMAAVNAMRSDRQTLLEFRLRENLRRWHSLQASAGPNGGKHVVVGMSGGVDSSVTALLLVQAGYRVTGVFMKNWDASDEIGEQACPQDIEFQDVQKVCRHLGIEARRVNLVQSYWNSVFAPCLESYEEGLTPNPDILCNREIKFKAFLDYAASIGADYVATGHYASLRPDPRSSSPHPVLFAAEDETKDQSYFLSNVAGSAFRRVLFPLGELPKTEVRRIAAEEGLVTASKRDSVGICFIGKRNFADFIHQYIPKQDGFFVTVDGQRLQAHNGFTAYTVGQGARLQGKSEKWFVVGKRKRDHAVIVAAGTKHPALFTDTLFASATQFNWIAGSMPEELVANGRMRCFYRVRYRQVLGECTISLVTEEDARADATQLHDWSLEAEEISATPSRFLRVDFDQPQRGVTPQQALVLYRDDGLCFGGGPIAGAGRSYHELNKPLDADVFDWRSQ
;
A
#
# COMPACT_ATOMS: atom_id res chain seq x y z
N MET A 1 46.03 32.77 -50.37
CA MET A 1 47.42 33.16 -50.07
C MET A 1 47.41 33.59 -48.62
N ASP A 2 47.43 32.61 -47.74
CA ASP A 2 48.65 32.04 -47.09
C ASP A 2 48.92 32.84 -45.80
N ALA A 3 48.67 32.24 -44.63
CA ALA A 3 49.66 31.55 -43.79
C ALA A 3 50.59 32.58 -43.10
N ALA A 4 50.94 32.54 -41.81
CA ALA A 4 50.86 31.56 -40.74
C ALA A 4 51.17 32.30 -39.41
N GLY A 5 50.96 31.66 -38.26
CA GLY A 5 51.41 32.18 -36.97
C GLY A 5 51.01 31.36 -35.75
N GLN A 6 51.64 30.19 -35.59
CA GLN A 6 51.55 29.26 -34.45
C GLN A 6 52.14 29.80 -33.13
N ARG A 7 51.70 29.19 -32.02
CA ARG A 7 52.46 28.65 -30.85
C ARG A 7 51.43 28.12 -29.83
N SER A 8 51.50 26.99 -29.13
CA SER A 8 52.32 25.75 -29.08
C SER A 8 51.53 24.74 -28.22
N ALA A 9 51.17 23.55 -28.70
CA ALA A 9 51.73 22.21 -28.38
C ALA A 9 51.73 21.83 -26.87
N THR A 10 50.82 20.98 -26.34
CA THR A 10 50.63 19.50 -26.43
C THR A 10 51.63 18.67 -25.60
N SER A 11 51.18 17.72 -24.76
CA SER A 11 50.94 16.29 -25.11
C SER A 11 50.43 15.54 -23.83
N GLN A 12 49.78 14.38 -23.80
CA GLN A 12 49.68 13.27 -24.76
C GLN A 12 48.52 12.33 -24.32
N LEU A 13 47.55 12.05 -25.20
CA LEU A 13 46.55 10.97 -25.11
C LEU A 13 46.62 10.21 -26.44
N GLY A 14 47.03 8.94 -26.41
CA GLY A 14 46.94 8.02 -27.57
C GLY A 14 45.53 7.44 -27.67
N HIS A 15 44.83 7.51 -28.82
CA HIS A 15 44.93 6.66 -30.03
C HIS A 15 44.40 5.22 -29.77
N VAL A 16 43.47 4.58 -30.50
CA VAL A 16 42.74 4.74 -31.79
C VAL A 16 41.45 3.90 -31.58
N GLY A 17 40.23 4.24 -32.02
CA GLY A 17 39.82 4.30 -33.42
C GLY A 17 38.29 4.35 -33.55
N ALA A 18 37.86 5.13 -34.53
CA ALA A 18 36.56 4.98 -35.18
C ALA A 18 36.73 3.98 -36.32
N GLU A 19 35.81 3.01 -36.42
CA GLU A 19 35.26 2.44 -37.66
C GLU A 19 34.57 1.09 -37.36
N SER A 20 33.30 0.97 -37.76
CA SER A 20 32.77 -0.14 -38.59
C SER A 20 31.34 -0.53 -38.22
N VAL A 21 30.48 -0.31 -39.21
CA VAL A 21 29.06 -0.66 -39.29
C VAL A 21 28.95 -2.10 -39.82
N ALA A 22 28.10 -2.91 -39.16
CA ALA A 22 27.43 -4.13 -39.65
C ALA A 22 28.29 -5.34 -40.11
N PHE A 23 28.02 -6.54 -39.57
CA PHE A 23 27.50 -7.72 -40.32
C PHE A 23 27.28 -8.96 -39.42
N PHE A 24 26.05 -9.50 -39.48
CA PHE A 24 25.62 -10.93 -39.50
C PHE A 24 25.55 -11.85 -38.24
N PHE A 25 24.28 -12.09 -37.85
CA PHE A 25 23.58 -13.35 -37.48
C PHE A 25 24.21 -14.44 -36.59
N VAL A 26 23.56 -14.65 -35.43
CA VAL A 26 23.19 -15.98 -34.90
C VAL A 26 21.71 -15.86 -34.44
N SER A 27 20.74 -16.09 -35.33
CA SER A 27 19.94 -17.33 -35.52
C SER A 27 18.68 -17.41 -34.63
N ALA A 28 17.52 -17.33 -35.30
CA ALA A 28 16.13 -17.51 -34.82
C ALA A 28 15.83 -18.98 -34.38
N PRO A 29 14.63 -19.38 -33.87
CA PRO A 29 13.35 -18.66 -33.72
C PRO A 29 12.64 -18.80 -32.34
N MET A 30 11.82 -17.80 -31.95
CA MET A 30 10.70 -18.06 -31.02
C MET A 30 9.56 -18.71 -31.81
N ALA A 31 9.65 -20.03 -31.97
CA ALA A 31 8.50 -20.88 -32.20
C ALA A 31 7.95 -21.27 -30.83
N VAL A 32 6.79 -20.73 -30.44
CA VAL A 32 5.58 -21.45 -30.00
C VAL A 32 4.47 -20.40 -29.94
N ALA A 33 3.84 -20.18 -31.09
CA ALA A 33 2.45 -19.80 -31.17
C ALA A 33 1.78 -20.91 -31.96
N ALA A 34 1.18 -21.86 -31.24
CA ALA A 34 0.31 -22.89 -31.80
C ALA A 34 -0.82 -23.14 -30.80
N VAL A 35 -1.81 -22.25 -30.80
CA VAL A 35 -3.21 -22.66 -30.71
C VAL A 35 -3.91 -21.90 -31.82
N GLU A 36 -4.17 -22.62 -32.89
CA GLU A 36 -5.07 -22.20 -33.95
C GLU A 36 -6.46 -21.93 -33.35
N LYS A 37 -7.04 -20.78 -33.70
CA LYS A 37 -8.45 -20.66 -34.07
C LYS A 37 -8.65 -19.36 -34.86
N SER A 38 -8.63 -19.54 -36.18
CA SER A 38 -9.39 -18.82 -37.22
C SER A 38 -9.52 -17.29 -37.12
N GLY A 39 -8.78 -16.58 -37.98
CA GLY A 39 -9.03 -15.18 -38.37
C GLY A 39 -7.79 -14.29 -38.36
N ALA A 40 -6.87 -14.46 -39.32
CA ALA A 40 -5.64 -13.66 -39.41
C ALA A 40 -5.86 -12.30 -40.11
N PRO A 41 -5.30 -11.19 -39.60
CA PRO A 41 -4.67 -10.16 -40.43
C PRO A 41 -3.20 -10.56 -40.66
N SER A 42 -2.75 -10.47 -41.92
CA SER A 42 -1.42 -10.89 -42.37
C SER A 42 -0.25 -10.14 -41.72
N THR A 43 0.81 -10.86 -41.35
CA THR A 43 2.11 -10.26 -40.97
C THR A 43 2.76 -9.58 -42.18
N PRO A 44 3.27 -8.34 -42.08
CA PRO A 44 3.83 -7.64 -43.23
C PRO A 44 5.18 -8.23 -43.67
N SER A 45 5.37 -8.35 -44.99
CA SER A 45 6.60 -8.88 -45.59
C SER A 45 7.81 -7.96 -45.37
N ALA A 46 9.03 -8.50 -45.54
CA ALA A 46 10.28 -7.75 -45.42
C ALA A 46 10.39 -6.51 -46.35
N ALA A 47 9.61 -6.48 -47.45
CA ALA A 47 9.52 -5.33 -48.34
C ALA A 47 8.80 -4.14 -47.69
N VAL A 48 7.72 -4.40 -46.94
CA VAL A 48 6.97 -3.36 -46.21
C VAL A 48 7.86 -2.67 -45.17
N LYS A 49 8.73 -3.42 -44.47
CA LYS A 49 9.69 -2.85 -43.51
C LYS A 49 10.64 -1.85 -44.17
N LYS A 50 11.08 -2.11 -45.41
CA LYS A 50 12.03 -1.26 -46.15
C LYS A 50 11.37 0.05 -46.60
N ASP A 51 10.13 0.00 -47.09
CA ASP A 51 9.32 1.19 -47.42
C ASP A 51 8.92 2.00 -46.19
N TRP A 52 8.73 1.34 -45.05
CA TRP A 52 8.48 2.00 -43.77
C TRP A 52 9.70 2.78 -43.24
N HIS A 53 10.91 2.27 -43.52
CA HIS A 53 12.15 2.98 -43.20
C HIS A 53 12.36 4.24 -44.03
N ALA A 54 11.88 4.25 -45.28
CA ALA A 54 11.94 5.41 -46.17
C ALA A 54 10.86 6.47 -45.84
N SER A 55 9.67 6.06 -45.40
CA SER A 55 8.53 6.98 -45.15
C SER A 55 8.56 7.71 -43.80
N THR A 56 9.35 7.24 -42.82
CA THR A 56 9.41 7.84 -41.48
C THR A 56 10.73 8.59 -41.25
N ASN A 57 10.65 9.93 -41.22
CA ASN A 57 11.80 10.82 -41.04
C ASN A 57 12.59 10.49 -39.75
N LEU A 58 13.93 10.42 -39.85
CA LEU A 58 14.86 10.18 -38.73
C LEU A 58 14.65 11.14 -37.55
N HIS A 59 14.22 12.39 -37.80
CA HIS A 59 13.86 13.35 -36.75
C HIS A 59 12.63 12.93 -35.95
N VAL A 60 11.63 12.31 -36.59
CA VAL A 60 10.43 11.81 -35.90
C VAL A 60 10.81 10.65 -34.99
N ARG A 61 11.67 9.75 -35.48
CA ARG A 61 12.22 8.62 -34.71
C ARG A 61 12.99 9.07 -33.48
N ARG A 62 13.93 9.99 -33.67
CA ARG A 62 14.70 10.62 -32.59
C ARG A 62 13.80 11.32 -31.57
N ARG A 63 12.74 12.01 -32.02
CA ARG A 63 11.79 12.70 -31.13
C ARG A 63 10.98 11.72 -30.29
N VAL A 64 10.55 10.59 -30.86
CA VAL A 64 9.86 9.53 -30.13
C VAL A 64 10.80 8.87 -29.12
N LEU A 65 12.02 8.50 -29.52
CA LEU A 65 13.03 7.97 -28.60
C LEU A 65 13.34 8.96 -27.46
N LEU A 66 13.45 10.25 -27.77
CA LEU A 66 13.65 11.31 -26.78
C LEU A 66 12.44 11.40 -25.82
N GLN A 67 11.21 11.32 -26.32
CA GLN A 67 10.00 11.31 -25.49
C GLN A 67 9.93 10.07 -24.59
N ILE A 68 10.31 8.89 -25.10
CA ILE A 68 10.44 7.67 -24.30
C ILE A 68 11.47 7.89 -23.18
N LEU A 69 12.66 8.39 -23.54
CA LEU A 69 13.72 8.68 -22.58
C LEU A 69 13.31 9.75 -21.55
N MET A 70 12.55 10.77 -21.95
CA MET A 70 12.02 11.80 -21.04
C MET A 70 10.95 11.24 -20.11
N LEU A 71 10.06 10.37 -20.59
CA LEU A 71 9.08 9.68 -19.77
C LEU A 71 9.76 8.74 -18.76
N LEU A 72 10.76 7.98 -19.22
CA LEU A 72 11.58 7.11 -18.37
C LEU A 72 12.37 7.93 -17.36
N LYS A 73 13.01 9.03 -17.77
CA LYS A 73 13.74 9.94 -16.87
C LYS A 73 12.84 10.61 -15.85
N ALA A 74 11.66 11.08 -16.26
CA ALA A 74 10.68 11.67 -15.34
C ALA A 74 10.19 10.67 -14.29
N LYS A 75 10.10 9.39 -14.67
CA LYS A 75 9.69 8.29 -13.77
C LYS A 75 10.84 7.79 -12.88
N TYR A 76 12.07 7.71 -13.41
CA TYR A 76 13.23 7.04 -12.78
C TYR A 76 14.36 7.98 -12.36
N GLY A 77 14.19 9.29 -12.54
CA GLY A 77 15.14 10.33 -12.12
C GLY A 77 16.30 10.56 -13.10
N LYS A 78 17.14 9.54 -13.35
CA LYS A 78 18.32 9.63 -14.24
C LYS A 78 18.16 8.76 -15.47
N VAL A 79 18.88 9.09 -16.55
CA VAL A 79 19.00 8.23 -17.74
C VAL A 79 20.34 7.52 -17.63
N ASP A 80 20.30 6.26 -17.23
CA ASP A 80 21.47 5.38 -17.24
C ASP A 80 21.52 4.54 -18.54
N PRO A 81 22.59 3.75 -18.77
CA PRO A 81 22.69 2.88 -19.94
C PRO A 81 21.56 1.85 -20.07
N LYS A 82 20.97 1.38 -18.95
CA LYS A 82 19.85 0.42 -18.90
C LYS A 82 18.58 1.08 -19.43
N ILE A 83 18.31 2.34 -19.05
CA ILE A 83 17.19 3.15 -19.55
C ILE A 83 17.37 3.46 -21.04
N SER A 84 18.59 3.77 -21.48
CA SER A 84 18.90 3.97 -22.89
C SER A 84 18.66 2.70 -23.72
N TYR A 85 19.05 1.54 -23.19
CA TYR A 85 18.81 0.24 -23.82
C TYR A 85 17.32 -0.11 -23.91
N ILE A 86 16.56 0.04 -22.81
CA ILE A 86 15.10 -0.19 -22.79
C ILE A 86 14.39 0.74 -23.77
N ALA A 87 14.79 2.00 -23.85
CA ALA A 87 14.22 2.96 -24.80
C ALA A 87 14.44 2.52 -26.27
N ARG A 88 15.63 2.02 -26.61
CA ARG A 88 15.92 1.49 -27.96
C ARG A 88 15.12 0.23 -28.27
N ARG A 89 14.96 -0.68 -27.29
CA ARG A 89 14.12 -1.89 -27.44
C ARG A 89 12.63 -1.53 -27.58
N ALA A 90 12.16 -0.51 -26.86
CA ALA A 90 10.80 0.00 -26.97
C ALA A 90 10.56 0.65 -28.34
N GLU A 91 11.52 1.42 -28.84
CA GLU A 91 11.49 1.97 -30.20
C GLU A 91 11.40 0.83 -31.23
N LEU A 92 12.26 -0.20 -31.10
CA LEU A 92 12.28 -1.37 -31.97
C LEU A 92 10.96 -2.16 -31.96
N ALA A 93 10.39 -2.39 -30.79
CA ALA A 93 9.14 -3.12 -30.65
C ALA A 93 7.93 -2.31 -31.19
N LEU A 94 7.90 -0.99 -30.99
CA LEU A 94 6.92 -0.12 -31.64
C LEU A 94 7.05 -0.17 -33.18
N TYR A 95 8.27 -0.23 -33.73
CA TYR A 95 8.46 -0.41 -35.18
C TYR A 95 7.84 -1.70 -35.68
N THR A 96 7.97 -2.79 -34.92
CA THR A 96 7.42 -4.09 -35.33
C THR A 96 5.90 -4.20 -35.22
N GLN A 97 5.27 -3.39 -34.38
CA GLN A 97 3.83 -3.45 -34.09
C GLN A 97 3.02 -2.34 -34.78
N ALA A 98 3.67 -1.32 -35.34
CA ALA A 98 2.96 -0.22 -35.98
C ALA A 98 2.49 -0.60 -37.38
N HIS A 99 1.21 -0.37 -37.64
CA HIS A 99 0.60 -0.67 -38.93
C HIS A 99 0.64 0.52 -39.90
N SER A 100 0.91 1.73 -39.40
CA SER A 100 1.04 2.95 -40.23
C SER A 100 1.87 4.06 -39.57
N ALA A 101 2.40 4.98 -40.38
CA ALA A 101 3.17 6.13 -39.89
C ALA A 101 2.34 7.15 -39.08
N SER A 102 0.99 7.11 -39.19
CA SER A 102 0.10 7.98 -38.42
C SER A 102 -0.04 7.53 -36.96
N GLU A 103 0.11 6.23 -36.66
CA GLU A 103 0.14 5.71 -35.28
C GLU A 103 1.32 6.29 -34.48
N TYR A 104 2.44 6.57 -35.15
CA TYR A 104 3.60 7.27 -34.57
C TYR A 104 3.39 8.77 -34.35
N ARG A 105 2.40 9.37 -35.02
CA ARG A 105 2.12 10.82 -34.93
C ARG A 105 1.06 11.16 -33.89
N ASN A 106 0.22 10.22 -33.46
CA ASN A 106 -0.82 10.45 -32.45
C ASN A 106 -0.25 10.36 -31.02
N PRO A 107 -0.15 11.47 -30.28
CA PRO A 107 0.53 11.49 -28.98
C PRO A 107 -0.18 10.67 -27.90
N LYS A 108 -1.52 10.58 -27.93
CA LYS A 108 -2.30 9.87 -26.90
C LYS A 108 -2.22 8.35 -27.08
N THR A 109 -2.33 7.87 -28.33
CA THR A 109 -2.20 6.45 -28.66
C THR A 109 -0.77 5.97 -28.45
N LEU A 110 0.21 6.75 -28.90
CA LEU A 110 1.63 6.47 -28.71
C LEU A 110 1.99 6.43 -27.21
N SER A 111 1.54 7.41 -26.42
CA SER A 111 1.80 7.45 -24.97
C SER A 111 1.26 6.23 -24.23
N ARG A 112 0.02 5.79 -24.51
CA ARG A 112 -0.56 4.59 -23.90
C ARG A 112 0.19 3.31 -24.28
N ARG A 113 0.47 3.10 -25.58
CA ARG A 113 1.23 1.93 -26.05
C ARG A 113 2.66 1.93 -25.50
N LEU A 114 3.30 3.09 -25.44
CA LEU A 114 4.64 3.27 -24.86
C LEU A 114 4.70 2.91 -23.39
N HIS A 115 3.73 3.37 -22.61
CA HIS A 115 3.70 3.09 -21.17
C HIS A 115 3.62 1.58 -20.89
N SER A 116 2.70 0.89 -21.58
CA SER A 116 2.57 -0.57 -21.45
C SER A 116 3.80 -1.32 -21.97
N LEU A 117 4.41 -0.87 -23.07
CA LEU A 117 5.57 -1.52 -23.67
C LEU A 117 6.83 -1.36 -22.81
N VAL A 118 7.05 -0.17 -22.25
CA VAL A 118 8.13 0.11 -21.31
C VAL A 118 8.04 -0.81 -20.08
N ILE A 119 6.85 -0.94 -19.49
CA ILE A 119 6.65 -1.83 -18.34
C ILE A 119 6.96 -3.28 -18.72
N LYS A 120 6.44 -3.77 -19.85
CA LYS A 120 6.69 -5.13 -20.32
C LYS A 120 8.17 -5.42 -20.57
N LEU A 121 8.87 -4.52 -21.28
CA LEU A 121 10.30 -4.68 -21.56
C LEU A 121 11.14 -4.62 -20.29
N HIS A 122 10.77 -3.77 -19.34
CA HIS A 122 11.44 -3.69 -18.07
C HIS A 122 11.26 -4.99 -17.26
N MET A 123 10.03 -5.50 -17.16
CA MET A 123 9.75 -6.78 -16.48
C MET A 123 10.53 -7.94 -17.11
N ASN A 124 10.60 -8.00 -18.46
CA ASN A 124 11.40 -9.01 -19.14
C ASN A 124 12.90 -8.91 -18.83
N ASN A 125 13.41 -7.69 -18.61
CA ASN A 125 14.82 -7.49 -18.27
C ASN A 125 15.09 -7.90 -16.81
N LEU A 126 14.17 -7.60 -15.89
CA LEU A 126 14.24 -8.08 -14.51
C LEU A 126 14.24 -9.62 -14.46
N LEU A 127 13.39 -10.28 -15.23
CA LEU A 127 13.36 -11.75 -15.31
C LEU A 127 14.73 -12.34 -15.73
N ALA A 128 15.43 -11.70 -16.67
CA ALA A 128 16.76 -12.15 -17.08
C ALA A 128 17.80 -12.00 -15.96
N HIS A 129 17.79 -10.87 -15.24
CA HIS A 129 18.65 -10.66 -14.07
C HIS A 129 18.33 -11.62 -12.92
N GLU A 130 17.05 -11.92 -12.71
CA GLU A 130 16.60 -12.93 -11.75
C GLU A 130 17.11 -14.33 -12.11
N ASP A 131 17.05 -14.70 -13.39
CA ASP A 131 17.56 -15.99 -13.85
C ASP A 131 19.08 -16.12 -13.69
N GLU A 132 19.83 -15.06 -14.00
CA GLU A 132 21.28 -15.00 -13.79
C GLU A 132 21.62 -15.11 -12.30
N ALA A 133 21.00 -14.28 -11.46
CA ALA A 133 21.23 -14.29 -10.01
C ALA A 133 20.84 -15.62 -9.37
N PHE A 134 19.72 -16.22 -9.78
CA PHE A 134 19.30 -17.53 -9.32
C PHE A 134 20.27 -18.63 -9.77
N ALA A 135 20.77 -18.59 -11.00
CA ALA A 135 21.77 -19.54 -11.49
C ALA A 135 23.09 -19.43 -10.71
N THR A 136 23.54 -18.21 -10.41
CA THR A 136 24.71 -17.96 -9.56
C THR A 136 24.50 -18.56 -8.17
N GLU A 137 23.36 -18.33 -7.54
CA GLU A 137 23.05 -18.89 -6.22
C GLU A 137 23.05 -20.43 -6.25
N MET A 138 22.40 -21.04 -7.24
CA MET A 138 22.38 -22.50 -7.38
C MET A 138 23.76 -23.11 -7.66
N SER A 139 24.64 -22.39 -8.38
CA SER A 139 26.01 -22.85 -8.61
C SER A 139 26.83 -22.87 -7.32
N SER A 140 26.56 -21.94 -6.39
CA SER A 140 27.22 -21.87 -5.08
C SER A 140 26.75 -22.96 -4.10
N CYS A 141 25.59 -23.59 -4.36
CA CYS A 141 25.04 -24.67 -3.55
C CYS A 141 25.57 -26.07 -3.91
N ARG A 142 26.36 -26.22 -5.00
CA ARG A 142 26.92 -27.53 -5.39
C ARG A 142 28.13 -27.89 -4.51
N PRO A 143 28.21 -29.12 -3.97
CA PRO A 143 29.43 -29.56 -3.29
C PRO A 143 30.60 -29.58 -4.28
N CYS A 144 31.75 -29.03 -3.88
CA CYS A 144 33.00 -29.16 -4.62
C CYS A 144 33.39 -30.64 -4.63
N GLY A 145 33.06 -31.36 -5.71
CA GLY A 145 33.46 -32.75 -5.87
C GLY A 145 32.46 -33.58 -6.68
N THR A 146 32.58 -33.53 -8.00
CA THR A 146 32.46 -34.70 -8.90
C THR A 146 32.77 -34.23 -10.33
N LYS A 147 33.99 -34.52 -10.79
CA LYS A 147 34.33 -34.47 -12.22
C LYS A 147 33.57 -35.60 -12.91
N ARG A 148 32.68 -35.28 -13.85
CA ARG A 148 32.37 -36.16 -14.98
C ARG A 148 32.37 -35.34 -16.27
N ASN A 149 33.12 -35.88 -17.22
CA ASN A 149 33.52 -35.30 -18.49
C ASN A 149 32.32 -35.01 -19.41
N ALA A 150 32.32 -33.83 -20.03
CA ALA A 150 31.81 -33.63 -21.38
C ALA A 150 32.66 -32.56 -22.05
N LEU A 151 33.21 -32.92 -23.22
CA LEU A 151 34.13 -32.15 -24.04
C LEU A 151 33.56 -30.78 -24.44
N CYS A 152 34.37 -29.73 -24.35
CA CYS A 152 34.36 -28.65 -25.35
C CYS A 152 35.75 -28.02 -25.45
N MET A 153 36.13 -27.74 -26.69
CA MET A 153 37.47 -27.42 -27.15
C MET A 153 37.86 -25.95 -26.93
N THR A 154 39.13 -25.75 -26.63
CA THR A 154 40.02 -24.62 -26.99
C THR A 154 39.56 -23.18 -26.69
N ALA A 155 40.14 -22.58 -25.63
CA ALA A 155 40.82 -21.27 -25.69
C ALA A 155 41.65 -21.07 -24.41
N GLU A 156 42.93 -20.69 -24.56
CA GLU A 156 43.92 -20.53 -23.51
C GLU A 156 43.63 -19.37 -22.53
N PRO A 157 44.01 -19.47 -21.25
CA PRO A 157 43.97 -18.37 -20.29
C PRO A 157 45.33 -17.67 -20.14
N ALA A 158 45.33 -16.34 -20.09
CA ALA A 158 46.49 -15.53 -19.71
C ALA A 158 46.76 -15.61 -18.19
N GLU A 159 48.03 -15.81 -17.83
CA GLU A 159 48.64 -15.83 -16.47
C GLU A 159 48.46 -14.47 -15.75
N ALA A 160 48.53 -14.28 -14.41
CA ALA A 160 49.25 -14.89 -13.28
C ALA A 160 48.67 -14.32 -11.94
N PRO A 161 49.23 -14.52 -10.72
CA PRO A 161 50.13 -15.57 -10.24
C PRO A 161 49.57 -16.35 -9.02
N ARG A 162 50.01 -17.60 -8.92
CA ARG A 162 49.87 -18.48 -7.74
C ARG A 162 50.82 -18.04 -6.62
N LYS A 163 50.32 -17.96 -5.38
CA LYS A 163 51.12 -18.30 -4.19
C LYS A 163 50.64 -19.63 -3.63
N ARG A 164 51.53 -20.62 -3.70
CA ARG A 164 51.43 -21.96 -3.12
C ARG A 164 51.45 -21.88 -1.59
N ALA A 165 50.51 -22.55 -0.94
CA ALA A 165 50.73 -23.18 0.35
C ALA A 165 50.25 -24.63 0.26
N ARG A 166 51.05 -25.52 0.84
CA ARG A 166 51.10 -26.97 0.62
C ARG A 166 49.84 -27.67 1.12
N LEU A 167 49.27 -28.54 0.29
CA LEU A 167 48.43 -29.64 0.76
C LEU A 167 49.34 -30.60 1.54
N SER A 168 49.16 -30.65 2.86
CA SER A 168 49.52 -31.81 3.65
C SER A 168 48.28 -32.70 3.72
N SER A 169 48.46 -33.94 3.28
CA SER A 169 47.53 -35.04 3.40
C SER A 169 47.47 -35.45 4.87
N ASP A 170 46.48 -34.96 5.60
CA ASP A 170 45.89 -35.58 6.79
C ASP A 170 44.78 -34.63 7.31
N ALA A 171 43.59 -34.75 6.75
CA ALA A 171 42.40 -34.06 7.26
C ALA A 171 41.15 -34.88 6.91
N PHE A 172 41.08 -36.10 7.44
CA PHE A 172 39.79 -36.66 7.80
C PHE A 172 39.30 -35.95 9.06
N ASP A 173 38.09 -35.43 8.98
CA ASP A 173 37.18 -35.26 10.11
C ASP A 173 37.65 -34.37 11.26
N GLN A 174 37.71 -33.05 11.01
CA GLN A 174 37.55 -32.03 12.06
C GLN A 174 37.40 -30.63 11.45
N SER A 175 36.16 -30.20 11.22
CA SER A 175 35.80 -28.79 11.33
C SER A 175 34.45 -28.69 12.05
N PRO A 176 34.37 -27.98 13.18
CA PRO A 176 33.19 -27.95 14.05
C PRO A 176 32.13 -27.04 13.41
N ILE A 177 31.38 -27.62 12.48
CA ILE A 177 30.46 -26.93 11.55
C ILE A 177 29.22 -26.30 12.23
N PHE A 178 29.07 -26.38 13.55
CA PHE A 178 27.82 -25.93 14.18
C PHE A 178 27.87 -24.74 15.15
N PHE A 179 28.93 -24.44 15.93
CA PHE A 179 28.86 -23.31 16.89
C PHE A 179 30.17 -22.55 17.14
N GLY A 180 30.89 -22.23 16.06
CA GLY A 180 31.85 -21.13 16.06
C GLY A 180 31.25 -19.88 15.42
N GLY A 181 30.53 -19.06 16.21
CA GLY A 181 30.32 -17.65 15.86
C GLY A 181 29.10 -17.23 15.03
N ASN A 182 27.97 -17.94 15.06
CA ASN A 182 26.74 -17.44 14.42
C ASN A 182 25.50 -17.55 15.33
N THR A 183 25.42 -16.64 16.29
CA THR A 183 24.32 -16.45 17.26
C THR A 183 22.99 -16.03 16.63
N ASP A 184 23.01 -15.51 15.40
CA ASP A 184 21.85 -14.88 14.77
C ASP A 184 20.88 -15.88 14.16
N LEU A 185 21.38 -17.01 13.64
CA LEU A 185 20.53 -18.09 13.14
C LEU A 185 19.72 -18.75 14.26
N LEU A 186 20.36 -18.92 15.42
CA LEU A 186 19.72 -19.49 16.59
C LEU A 186 18.67 -18.51 17.12
N ARG A 187 18.98 -17.21 17.20
CA ARG A 187 17.97 -16.18 17.52
C ARG A 187 16.79 -16.15 16.57
N VAL A 188 17.01 -16.21 15.25
CA VAL A 188 15.92 -16.12 14.26
C VAL A 188 15.08 -17.39 14.25
N VAL A 189 15.67 -18.59 14.25
CA VAL A 189 14.92 -19.86 14.19
C VAL A 189 14.27 -20.24 15.52
N THR A 190 14.80 -19.77 16.66
CA THR A 190 14.29 -20.15 17.99
C THR A 190 13.62 -19.01 18.77
N SER A 191 13.56 -17.78 18.24
CA SER A 191 12.60 -16.76 18.71
C SER A 191 11.13 -17.18 18.54
N PHE A 192 10.90 -18.30 17.85
CA PHE A 192 9.59 -18.90 17.60
C PHE A 192 9.17 -19.93 18.67
N LEU A 193 10.06 -20.32 19.57
CA LEU A 193 9.72 -21.14 20.74
C LEU A 193 9.65 -20.21 21.95
N GLU A 194 8.47 -20.08 22.57
CA GLU A 194 8.17 -19.10 23.63
C GLU A 194 8.97 -19.27 24.95
N THR A 195 10.03 -20.08 24.98
CA THR A 195 10.80 -20.39 26.18
C THR A 195 12.28 -20.03 26.05
N ARG A 196 12.67 -18.94 26.71
CA ARG A 196 14.07 -18.46 26.85
C ARG A 196 15.05 -19.51 27.39
N ASP A 197 14.55 -20.52 28.10
CA ASP A 197 15.38 -21.55 28.75
C ASP A 197 15.81 -22.69 27.81
N ALA A 198 14.97 -23.06 26.83
CA ALA A 198 15.33 -24.02 25.79
C ALA A 198 16.47 -23.50 24.88
N LEU A 199 16.46 -22.18 24.63
CA LEU A 199 17.46 -21.42 23.88
C LEU A 199 18.86 -21.48 24.51
N ARG A 200 18.96 -21.27 25.83
CA ARG A 200 20.23 -21.36 26.56
C ARG A 200 20.80 -22.77 26.51
N LEU A 201 19.96 -23.79 26.66
CA LEU A 201 20.31 -25.21 26.56
C LEU A 201 20.80 -25.60 25.15
N ALA A 202 20.15 -25.13 24.08
CA ALA A 202 20.54 -25.43 22.70
C ALA A 202 21.90 -24.83 22.29
N THR A 203 22.24 -23.63 22.78
CA THR A 203 23.56 -23.00 22.53
C THR A 203 24.70 -23.60 23.33
N SER A 204 24.41 -24.31 24.42
CA SER A 204 25.40 -24.84 25.35
C SER A 204 25.51 -26.37 25.34
N CYS A 205 24.56 -27.07 24.72
CA CYS A 205 24.49 -28.53 24.68
C CYS A 205 24.34 -29.06 23.24
N ARG A 206 25.35 -29.81 22.77
CA ARG A 206 25.40 -30.41 21.43
C ARG A 206 24.19 -31.33 21.15
N SER A 207 23.74 -32.07 22.16
CA SER A 207 22.58 -32.96 22.08
C SER A 207 21.27 -32.19 21.90
N ALA A 208 21.10 -31.03 22.52
CA ALA A 208 19.91 -30.20 22.33
C ALA A 208 19.84 -29.65 20.89
N ASN A 209 20.97 -29.33 20.26
CA ASN A 209 21.00 -28.87 18.87
C ASN A 209 20.55 -29.94 17.84
N GLU A 210 20.75 -31.22 18.15
CA GLU A 210 20.30 -32.33 17.30
C GLU A 210 18.80 -32.61 17.48
N VAL A 211 18.28 -32.40 18.70
CA VAL A 211 16.90 -32.78 19.04
C VAL A 211 15.91 -31.63 18.83
N VAL A 212 16.26 -30.38 19.14
CA VAL A 212 15.35 -29.21 19.07
C VAL A 212 14.65 -29.05 17.72
N PRO A 213 15.33 -29.19 16.57
CA PRO A 213 14.66 -29.07 15.27
C PRO A 213 13.55 -30.11 15.02
N SER A 214 13.60 -31.27 15.69
CA SER A 214 12.56 -32.29 15.59
C SER A 214 11.27 -31.91 16.32
N PHE A 215 11.31 -30.93 17.23
CA PHE A 215 10.12 -30.41 17.93
C PHE A 215 9.44 -29.25 17.20
N VAL A 216 10.05 -28.71 16.15
CA VAL A 216 9.48 -27.59 15.39
C VAL A 216 8.39 -28.10 14.44
N THR A 217 7.16 -27.66 14.68
CA THR A 217 5.99 -27.95 13.85
C THR A 217 5.59 -26.78 12.95
N ASP A 218 5.95 -25.55 13.32
CA ASP A 218 5.49 -24.34 12.64
C ASP A 218 6.67 -23.41 12.31
N VAL A 219 6.71 -22.89 11.09
CA VAL A 219 7.67 -21.88 10.63
C VAL A 219 6.90 -20.69 10.08
N ASN A 220 7.08 -19.51 10.67
CA ASN A 220 6.45 -18.27 10.23
C ASN A 220 7.48 -17.14 10.16
N VAL A 221 7.95 -16.78 8.96
CA VAL A 221 9.09 -15.87 8.83
C VAL A 221 8.89 -14.81 7.76
N LYS A 222 9.50 -13.65 7.96
CA LYS A 222 9.65 -12.66 6.89
C LYS A 222 10.63 -13.18 5.84
N VAL A 223 10.28 -13.14 4.56
CA VAL A 223 11.13 -13.69 3.48
C VAL A 223 12.54 -13.10 3.45
N LEU A 224 12.67 -11.80 3.71
CA LEU A 224 13.97 -11.13 3.72
C LEU A 224 14.85 -11.57 4.90
N ALA A 225 14.28 -12.12 5.98
CA ALA A 225 15.08 -12.68 7.08
C ALA A 225 15.87 -13.93 6.64
N LEU A 226 15.45 -14.61 5.58
CA LEU A 226 16.18 -15.75 5.00
C LEU A 226 17.46 -15.34 4.27
N ASP A 227 17.66 -14.05 4.01
CA ASP A 227 18.89 -13.54 3.37
C ASP A 227 20.11 -13.68 4.30
N ALA A 228 19.89 -13.70 5.62
CA ALA A 228 20.93 -13.96 6.61
C ALA A 228 21.51 -15.39 6.54
N LEU A 229 20.84 -16.31 5.81
CA LEU A 229 21.29 -17.68 5.64
C LEU A 229 22.26 -17.80 4.46
N ALA A 230 23.32 -18.60 4.60
CA ALA A 230 24.13 -18.95 3.43
C ALA A 230 23.29 -19.78 2.43
N PRO A 231 23.51 -19.66 1.11
CA PRO A 231 22.80 -20.43 0.09
C PRO A 231 22.79 -21.95 0.35
N THR A 232 23.94 -22.50 0.78
CA THR A 232 24.08 -23.92 1.14
C THR A 232 23.21 -24.32 2.33
N THR A 233 23.01 -23.42 3.30
CA THR A 233 22.12 -23.60 4.45
C THR A 233 20.66 -23.55 4.01
N ARG A 234 20.29 -22.60 3.13
CA ARG A 234 18.93 -22.53 2.56
C ARG A 234 18.56 -23.81 1.80
N ALA A 235 19.48 -24.34 1.00
CA ALA A 235 19.26 -25.57 0.23
C ALA A 235 18.96 -26.80 1.11
N ARG A 236 19.48 -26.84 2.34
CA ARG A 236 19.26 -27.94 3.30
C ARG A 236 18.28 -27.59 4.41
N PHE A 237 17.62 -26.43 4.34
CA PHE A 237 16.81 -25.88 5.43
C PHE A 237 15.78 -26.88 5.95
N PHE A 238 15.00 -27.50 5.06
CA PHE A 238 13.93 -28.43 5.42
C PHE A 238 14.41 -29.81 5.87
N HIS A 239 15.65 -30.22 5.56
CA HIS A 239 16.19 -31.50 6.04
C HIS A 239 16.26 -31.55 7.57
N ARG A 240 16.30 -30.39 8.21
CA ARG A 240 16.49 -30.25 9.64
C ARG A 240 15.18 -30.30 10.43
N PHE A 241 14.03 -30.12 9.79
CA PHE A 241 12.72 -30.02 10.46
C PHE A 241 11.76 -31.11 9.93
N PRO A 242 11.96 -32.37 10.34
CA PRO A 242 11.20 -33.50 9.79
C PRO A 242 9.72 -33.51 10.19
N ASN A 243 9.33 -32.77 11.23
CA ASN A 243 7.99 -32.77 11.81
C ASN A 243 7.18 -31.50 11.49
N LEU A 244 7.57 -30.72 10.46
CA LEU A 244 6.84 -29.51 10.09
C LEU A 244 5.40 -29.82 9.65
N GLU A 245 4.47 -29.07 10.23
CA GLU A 245 3.04 -29.05 9.94
C GLU A 245 2.61 -27.76 9.22
N ARG A 246 3.26 -26.63 9.49
CA ARG A 246 2.92 -25.34 8.88
C ARG A 246 4.15 -24.55 8.44
N ILE A 247 4.11 -24.00 7.23
CA ILE A 247 5.09 -23.05 6.70
C ILE A 247 4.36 -21.80 6.24
N GLU A 248 4.74 -20.65 6.78
CA GLU A 248 4.26 -19.33 6.37
C GLU A 248 5.45 -18.41 6.07
N LEU A 249 5.52 -17.92 4.83
CA LEU A 249 6.42 -16.83 4.44
C LEU A 249 5.62 -15.55 4.27
N ARG A 250 6.06 -14.48 4.94
CA ARG A 250 5.47 -13.15 4.87
C ARG A 250 6.42 -12.18 4.19
N GLY A 251 5.94 -11.37 3.25
CA GLY A 251 6.64 -10.16 2.83
C GLY A 251 5.93 -8.90 3.34
N ASP A 252 6.38 -7.75 2.86
CA ASP A 252 5.86 -6.45 3.29
C ASP A 252 4.70 -6.03 2.38
N ALA A 253 3.47 -6.06 2.90
CA ALA A 253 2.27 -5.71 2.15
C ALA A 253 2.34 -4.31 1.49
N GLN A 254 3.10 -3.36 2.06
CA GLN A 254 3.19 -1.99 1.55
C GLN A 254 4.08 -1.84 0.32
N VAL A 255 5.06 -2.73 0.12
CA VAL A 255 6.03 -2.64 -0.98
C VAL A 255 5.41 -3.08 -2.31
N HIS A 256 4.38 -3.93 -2.31
CA HIS A 256 3.82 -4.52 -3.53
C HIS A 256 2.81 -3.64 -4.27
N LEU A 257 2.26 -2.62 -3.61
CA LEU A 257 1.24 -1.74 -4.19
C LEU A 257 1.81 -0.62 -5.08
N ARG A 258 3.13 -0.47 -5.14
CA ARG A 258 3.81 0.44 -6.07
C ARG A 258 4.96 -0.31 -6.73
N ILE A 259 4.85 -0.62 -8.03
CA ILE A 259 6.03 -0.90 -8.86
C ILE A 259 6.82 0.41 -8.96
N ASP A 260 7.60 0.72 -7.93
CA ASP A 260 8.65 1.72 -7.97
C ASP A 260 9.93 1.01 -8.40
N PHE A 261 10.46 1.43 -9.54
CA PHE A 261 11.63 0.82 -10.17
C PHE A 261 12.93 1.30 -9.48
N ARG A 262 12.82 2.01 -8.35
CA ARG A 262 13.94 2.41 -7.49
C ARG A 262 14.42 1.29 -6.54
N GLY A 263 13.83 0.10 -6.62
CA GLY A 263 14.14 -1.06 -5.75
C GLY A 263 14.37 -2.39 -6.48
N GLU A 264 14.82 -2.35 -7.75
CA GLU A 264 14.98 -3.55 -8.59
C GLU A 264 15.84 -4.65 -7.95
N ASP A 265 16.97 -4.28 -7.34
CA ASP A 265 17.83 -5.29 -6.70
C ASP A 265 17.16 -5.96 -5.50
N ALA A 266 16.33 -5.25 -4.74
CA ALA A 266 15.58 -5.83 -3.63
C ALA A 266 14.49 -6.79 -4.14
N LEU A 267 13.84 -6.45 -5.26
CA LEU A 267 12.87 -7.31 -5.94
C LEU A 267 13.53 -8.59 -6.48
N VAL A 268 14.65 -8.45 -7.19
CA VAL A 268 15.43 -9.57 -7.71
C VAL A 268 15.90 -10.46 -6.58
N ARG A 269 16.52 -9.89 -5.52
CA ARG A 269 16.96 -10.66 -4.34
C ARG A 269 15.82 -11.44 -3.71
N ARG A 270 14.66 -10.80 -3.49
CA ARG A 270 13.49 -11.44 -2.91
C ARG A 270 12.95 -12.58 -3.78
N ASN A 271 12.85 -12.37 -5.09
CA ASN A 271 12.38 -13.37 -6.04
C ASN A 271 13.35 -14.57 -6.11
N VAL A 272 14.66 -14.32 -6.08
CA VAL A 272 15.70 -15.36 -5.99
C VAL A 272 15.57 -16.15 -4.69
N LEU A 273 15.43 -15.48 -3.53
CA LEU A 273 15.22 -16.13 -2.24
C LEU A 273 13.97 -17.05 -2.25
N CYS A 274 12.86 -16.59 -2.82
CA CYS A 274 11.64 -17.40 -2.96
C CYS A 274 11.89 -18.64 -3.83
N ARG A 275 12.53 -18.47 -4.99
CA ARG A 275 12.83 -19.59 -5.90
C ARG A 275 13.77 -20.61 -5.26
N SER A 276 14.80 -20.16 -4.56
CA SER A 276 15.74 -21.02 -3.83
C SER A 276 15.05 -21.80 -2.72
N PHE A 277 14.18 -21.13 -1.96
CA PHE A 277 13.41 -21.75 -0.89
C PHE A 277 12.42 -22.78 -1.43
N LEU A 278 11.69 -22.47 -2.51
CA LEU A 278 10.78 -23.40 -3.16
C LEU A 278 11.51 -24.61 -3.77
N MET A 279 12.73 -24.44 -4.30
CA MET A 279 13.57 -25.56 -4.73
C MET A 279 13.99 -26.45 -3.55
N ALA A 280 14.39 -25.84 -2.43
CA ALA A 280 14.74 -26.58 -1.22
C ALA A 280 13.53 -27.36 -0.68
N LEU A 281 12.34 -26.74 -0.69
CA LEU A 281 11.09 -27.38 -0.27
C LEU A 281 10.74 -28.55 -1.21
N GLY A 282 10.80 -28.33 -2.52
CA GLY A 282 10.49 -29.35 -3.53
C GLY A 282 11.50 -30.50 -3.61
N SER A 283 12.62 -30.45 -2.89
CA SER A 283 13.61 -31.53 -2.84
C SER A 283 13.59 -32.34 -1.53
N GLN A 284 12.71 -31.99 -0.59
CA GLN A 284 12.59 -32.66 0.71
C GLN A 284 11.14 -33.12 0.99
N PRO A 285 10.91 -34.42 1.23
CA PRO A 285 9.61 -34.89 1.71
C PRO A 285 9.30 -34.36 3.12
N LEU A 286 8.11 -33.79 3.31
CA LEU A 286 7.58 -33.33 4.60
C LEU A 286 6.19 -33.94 4.83
N PRO A 287 6.12 -35.19 5.32
CA PRO A 287 4.87 -35.95 5.36
C PRO A 287 3.80 -35.38 6.29
N ARG A 288 4.19 -34.53 7.25
CA ARG A 288 3.28 -33.89 8.21
C ARG A 288 2.80 -32.50 7.78
N LEU A 289 3.30 -31.95 6.68
CA LEU A 289 2.99 -30.60 6.26
C LEU A 289 1.51 -30.50 5.86
N ARG A 290 0.75 -29.67 6.60
CA ARG A 290 -0.69 -29.42 6.41
C ARG A 290 -0.98 -28.05 5.80
N CYS A 291 -0.10 -27.07 6.01
CA CYS A 291 -0.31 -25.69 5.55
C CYS A 291 0.97 -25.11 4.94
N LEU A 292 0.86 -24.59 3.71
CA LEU A 292 1.92 -23.84 3.02
C LEU A 292 1.35 -22.48 2.56
N ARG A 293 1.82 -21.40 3.17
CA ARG A 293 1.35 -20.04 2.91
C ARG A 293 2.48 -19.11 2.49
N LEU A 294 2.31 -18.44 1.37
CA LEU A 294 3.17 -17.39 0.85
C LEU A 294 2.34 -16.11 0.74
N SER A 295 2.50 -15.18 1.68
CA SER A 295 1.75 -13.91 1.74
C SER A 295 2.62 -12.71 1.40
N HIS A 296 2.31 -12.02 0.29
CA HIS A 296 3.02 -10.83 -0.19
C HIS A 296 4.53 -11.06 -0.33
N VAL A 297 4.94 -12.26 -0.76
CA VAL A 297 6.34 -12.69 -0.71
C VAL A 297 7.09 -12.29 -1.97
N TYR A 298 6.40 -12.22 -3.10
CA TYR A 298 6.96 -11.82 -4.39
C TYR A 298 5.92 -11.07 -5.24
N LEU A 299 6.36 -10.54 -6.39
CA LEU A 299 5.49 -9.89 -7.37
C LEU A 299 5.84 -10.50 -8.73
N ASP A 300 4.95 -11.32 -9.28
CA ASP A 300 5.19 -12.02 -10.55
C ASP A 300 3.93 -11.96 -11.43
N SER A 301 3.93 -11.07 -12.43
CA SER A 301 2.76 -10.87 -13.31
C SER A 301 3.11 -10.83 -14.80
N ALA A 302 4.27 -11.37 -15.19
CA ALA A 302 4.68 -11.49 -16.60
C ALA A 302 4.82 -12.94 -17.07
N SER A 303 5.12 -13.88 -16.17
CA SER A 303 5.28 -15.29 -16.52
C SER A 303 4.80 -16.29 -15.45
N ASP A 304 4.31 -15.80 -14.30
CA ASP A 304 3.82 -16.60 -13.17
C ASP A 304 4.79 -17.72 -12.75
N ARG A 305 6.09 -17.56 -12.97
CA ARG A 305 7.12 -18.59 -12.75
C ARG A 305 7.18 -19.04 -11.30
N ILE A 306 7.22 -18.09 -10.36
CA ILE A 306 7.33 -18.41 -8.93
C ILE A 306 6.02 -19.01 -8.44
N SER A 307 4.88 -18.47 -8.88
CA SER A 307 3.55 -19.00 -8.59
C SER A 307 3.38 -20.44 -9.11
N ASN A 308 3.84 -20.70 -10.33
CA ASN A 308 3.80 -22.01 -10.97
C ASN A 308 4.75 -22.99 -10.26
N GLN A 309 5.94 -22.54 -9.85
CA GLN A 309 6.87 -23.35 -9.06
C GLN A 309 6.25 -23.70 -7.69
N ALA A 310 5.66 -22.73 -7.00
CA ALA A 310 4.98 -22.94 -5.73
C ALA A 310 3.79 -23.92 -5.87
N ALA A 311 2.98 -23.75 -6.91
CA ALA A 311 1.89 -24.66 -7.26
C ALA A 311 2.40 -26.08 -7.49
N ALA A 312 3.44 -26.26 -8.30
CA ALA A 312 4.04 -27.56 -8.60
C ALA A 312 4.59 -28.27 -7.34
N VAL A 313 5.18 -27.51 -6.43
CA VAL A 313 5.63 -28.04 -5.12
C VAL A 313 4.42 -28.45 -4.29
N ALA A 314 3.42 -27.57 -4.13
CA ALA A 314 2.26 -27.81 -3.27
C ALA A 314 1.42 -29.03 -3.70
N VAL A 315 1.29 -29.28 -5.01
CA VAL A 315 0.50 -30.44 -5.50
C VAL A 315 1.26 -31.76 -5.49
N ASN A 316 2.54 -31.78 -5.07
CA ASN A 316 3.35 -33.00 -5.03
C ASN A 316 2.95 -33.87 -3.83
N THR A 317 1.97 -34.74 -4.04
CA THR A 317 1.38 -35.62 -3.01
C THR A 317 2.35 -36.67 -2.46
N SER A 318 3.41 -37.02 -3.21
CA SER A 318 4.47 -37.91 -2.71
C SER A 318 5.33 -37.24 -1.62
N PHE A 319 5.46 -35.91 -1.67
CA PHE A 319 6.27 -35.15 -0.73
C PHE A 319 5.43 -34.54 0.39
N PHE A 320 4.18 -34.15 0.08
CA PHE A 320 3.25 -33.49 1.01
C PHE A 320 1.87 -34.18 1.03
N PRO A 321 1.78 -35.46 1.48
CA PRO A 321 0.54 -36.23 1.48
C PRO A 321 -0.57 -35.67 2.39
N GLU A 322 -0.21 -34.89 3.41
CA GLU A 322 -1.15 -34.31 4.39
C GLU A 322 -1.48 -32.83 4.12
N LEU A 323 -1.04 -32.26 2.99
CA LEU A 323 -1.25 -30.84 2.70
C LEU A 323 -2.75 -30.55 2.47
N ARG A 324 -3.31 -29.68 3.31
CA ARG A 324 -4.72 -29.26 3.28
C ARG A 324 -4.91 -27.82 2.80
N GLU A 325 -3.97 -26.94 3.11
CA GLU A 325 -4.04 -25.53 2.76
C GLU A 325 -2.81 -25.09 1.97
N PHE A 326 -3.05 -24.49 0.81
CA PHE A 326 -2.03 -23.81 0.00
C PHE A 326 -2.47 -22.38 -0.28
N ALA A 327 -1.61 -21.41 0.04
CA ALA A 327 -1.96 -20.00 -0.04
C ALA A 327 -0.88 -19.19 -0.77
N LEU A 328 -1.30 -18.40 -1.76
CA LEU A 328 -0.49 -17.44 -2.52
C LEU A 328 -1.07 -16.02 -2.37
N VAL A 329 -1.28 -15.55 -1.14
CA VAL A 329 -1.95 -14.27 -0.87
C VAL A 329 -1.12 -13.08 -1.38
N GLY A 330 -1.71 -12.23 -2.24
CA GLY A 330 -1.10 -10.95 -2.63
C GLY A 330 0.19 -11.02 -3.44
N ASN A 331 0.43 -12.11 -4.19
CA ASN A 331 1.64 -12.29 -5.00
C ASN A 331 1.49 -11.90 -6.49
N ALA A 332 0.38 -11.25 -6.84
CA ALA A 332 0.03 -10.81 -8.20
C ALA A 332 -0.11 -11.94 -9.24
N VAL A 333 -0.66 -13.09 -8.83
CA VAL A 333 -0.94 -14.24 -9.71
C VAL A 333 -1.88 -13.83 -10.85
N SER A 334 -1.49 -14.10 -12.11
CA SER A 334 -2.30 -13.81 -13.30
C SER A 334 -3.29 -14.94 -13.64
N ASP A 335 -4.24 -14.69 -14.55
CA ASP A 335 -5.17 -15.72 -15.08
C ASP A 335 -4.44 -16.94 -15.65
N SER A 336 -3.23 -16.74 -16.21
CA SER A 336 -2.41 -17.84 -16.72
C SER A 336 -1.85 -18.68 -15.57
N GLY A 337 -1.35 -18.06 -14.51
CA GLY A 337 -0.90 -18.75 -13.30
C GLY A 337 -2.02 -19.51 -12.61
N VAL A 338 -3.22 -18.91 -12.54
CA VAL A 338 -4.44 -19.59 -12.05
C VAL A 338 -4.77 -20.81 -12.89
N SER A 339 -4.72 -20.69 -14.22
CA SER A 339 -4.99 -21.80 -15.13
C SER A 339 -3.99 -22.94 -14.96
N PHE A 340 -2.71 -22.62 -14.77
CA PHE A 340 -1.67 -23.61 -14.51
C PHE A 340 -1.88 -24.34 -13.18
N LEU A 341 -2.14 -23.61 -12.10
CA LEU A 341 -2.47 -24.18 -10.78
C LEU A 341 -3.69 -25.10 -10.85
N CYS A 342 -4.76 -24.64 -11.50
CA CYS A 342 -5.98 -25.41 -11.69
C CYS A 342 -5.73 -26.69 -12.50
N GLY A 343 -4.93 -26.63 -13.57
CA GLY A 343 -4.55 -27.80 -14.35
C GLY A 343 -3.78 -28.83 -13.52
N LEU A 344 -2.86 -28.40 -12.65
CA LEU A 344 -2.15 -29.27 -11.73
C LEU A 344 -3.07 -29.91 -10.68
N LEU A 345 -3.99 -29.14 -10.11
CA LEU A 345 -4.97 -29.63 -9.15
C LEU A 345 -5.92 -30.66 -9.76
N ALA A 346 -6.37 -30.42 -10.99
CA ALA A 346 -7.18 -31.37 -11.75
C ALA A 346 -6.42 -32.67 -12.02
N ALA A 347 -5.14 -32.59 -12.40
CA ALA A 347 -4.30 -33.78 -12.64
C ALA A 347 -4.04 -34.60 -11.36
N GLN A 348 -4.03 -33.95 -10.19
CA GLN A 348 -3.82 -34.60 -8.88
C GLN A 348 -5.12 -34.73 -8.07
N ALA A 349 -6.30 -34.64 -8.72
CA ALA A 349 -7.59 -34.55 -8.03
C ALA A 349 -7.84 -35.73 -7.08
N ALA A 350 -7.50 -36.95 -7.52
CA ALA A 350 -7.71 -38.18 -6.76
C ALA A 350 -6.75 -38.34 -5.56
N THR A 351 -5.50 -37.91 -5.70
CA THR A 351 -4.43 -38.12 -4.72
C THR A 351 -4.30 -36.97 -3.72
N SER A 352 -4.57 -35.74 -4.15
CA SER A 352 -4.40 -34.54 -3.33
C SER A 352 -5.41 -34.47 -2.18
N ARG A 353 -4.96 -33.99 -1.01
CA ARG A 353 -5.79 -33.68 0.17
C ARG A 353 -6.04 -32.19 0.37
N LEU A 354 -5.68 -31.36 -0.61
CA LEU A 354 -5.94 -29.92 -0.56
C LEU A 354 -7.44 -29.65 -0.42
N GLU A 355 -7.78 -28.95 0.64
CA GLU A 355 -9.12 -28.48 1.00
C GLU A 355 -9.26 -27.00 0.66
N VAL A 356 -8.20 -26.20 0.86
CA VAL A 356 -8.23 -24.75 0.65
C VAL A 356 -7.09 -24.30 -0.25
N VAL A 357 -7.43 -23.56 -1.30
CA VAL A 357 -6.48 -22.82 -2.13
C VAL A 357 -6.77 -21.33 -1.97
N ASP A 358 -5.89 -20.63 -1.27
CA ASP A 358 -6.09 -19.22 -0.92
C ASP A 358 -5.30 -18.30 -1.86
N LEU A 359 -6.04 -17.59 -2.70
CA LEU A 359 -5.54 -16.62 -3.66
C LEU A 359 -6.02 -15.20 -3.32
N GLU A 360 -6.33 -14.93 -2.04
CA GLU A 360 -6.73 -13.61 -1.57
C GLU A 360 -5.71 -12.53 -1.97
N SER A 361 -6.18 -11.29 -2.13
CA SER A 361 -5.37 -10.14 -2.54
C SER A 361 -4.64 -10.26 -3.90
N ASN A 362 -4.95 -11.26 -4.73
CA ASN A 362 -4.54 -11.32 -6.14
C ASN A 362 -5.61 -10.72 -7.07
N PHE A 363 -5.19 -10.21 -8.23
CA PHE A 363 -6.09 -9.75 -9.27
C PHE A 363 -6.37 -10.90 -10.26
N VAL A 364 -7.38 -11.72 -9.94
CA VAL A 364 -7.85 -12.80 -10.82
C VAL A 364 -8.99 -12.28 -11.69
N GLY A 365 -8.75 -12.21 -12.99
CA GLY A 365 -9.71 -11.81 -14.01
C GLY A 365 -10.72 -12.90 -14.34
N GLU A 366 -11.65 -12.59 -15.25
CA GLU A 366 -12.79 -13.44 -15.57
C GLU A 366 -12.37 -14.83 -16.09
N ARG A 367 -11.31 -14.91 -16.89
CA ARG A 367 -10.83 -16.20 -17.40
C ARG A 367 -10.31 -17.09 -16.28
N GLY A 368 -9.55 -16.52 -15.35
CA GLY A 368 -9.06 -17.24 -14.17
C GLY A 368 -10.22 -17.75 -13.29
N ARG A 369 -11.27 -16.95 -13.10
CA ARG A 369 -12.45 -17.33 -12.31
C ARG A 369 -13.22 -18.50 -12.92
N VAL A 370 -13.50 -18.45 -14.22
CA VAL A 370 -14.19 -19.55 -14.92
C VAL A 370 -13.40 -20.85 -14.78
N VAL A 371 -12.08 -20.81 -14.92
CA VAL A 371 -11.22 -21.99 -14.77
C VAL A 371 -11.24 -22.52 -13.33
N ILE A 372 -11.25 -21.63 -12.32
CA ILE A 372 -11.40 -22.02 -10.91
C ILE A 372 -12.72 -22.74 -10.68
N GLU A 373 -13.84 -22.16 -11.12
CA GLU A 373 -15.17 -22.74 -10.93
C GLU A 373 -15.29 -24.12 -11.59
N GLN A 374 -14.82 -24.25 -12.83
CA GLN A 374 -14.80 -25.53 -13.55
C GLN A 374 -13.93 -26.58 -12.84
N THR A 375 -12.76 -26.17 -12.35
CA THR A 375 -11.83 -27.06 -11.66
C THR A 375 -12.38 -27.50 -10.30
N MET A 376 -12.93 -26.57 -9.53
CA MET A 376 -13.59 -26.88 -8.25
C MET A 376 -14.73 -27.89 -8.47
N ALA A 377 -15.60 -27.66 -9.44
CA ALA A 377 -16.69 -28.58 -9.76
C ALA A 377 -16.17 -29.97 -10.15
N ALA A 378 -15.16 -30.04 -11.04
CA ALA A 378 -14.59 -31.30 -11.48
C ALA A 378 -13.89 -32.07 -10.36
N VAL A 379 -13.04 -31.39 -9.56
CA VAL A 379 -12.30 -32.01 -8.45
C VAL A 379 -13.27 -32.47 -7.35
N ASN A 380 -14.27 -31.67 -7.01
CA ASN A 380 -15.26 -32.02 -5.98
C ASN A 380 -16.16 -33.17 -6.42
N ALA A 381 -16.54 -33.24 -7.71
CA ALA A 381 -17.26 -34.39 -8.24
C ALA A 381 -16.45 -35.70 -8.12
N MET A 382 -15.14 -35.63 -8.38
CA MET A 382 -14.22 -36.77 -8.21
C MET A 382 -13.98 -37.17 -6.75
N ARG A 383 -14.27 -36.27 -5.79
CA ARG A 383 -14.10 -36.47 -4.34
C ARG A 383 -15.45 -36.58 -3.61
N SER A 384 -16.48 -37.04 -4.30
CA SER A 384 -17.86 -37.09 -3.78
C SER A 384 -18.05 -37.95 -2.53
N ASP A 385 -17.06 -38.81 -2.20
CA ASP A 385 -16.99 -39.64 -1.01
C ASP A 385 -16.27 -38.96 0.19
N ARG A 386 -15.67 -37.78 0.00
CA ARG A 386 -14.93 -37.06 1.06
C ARG A 386 -15.81 -36.05 1.78
N GLN A 387 -15.58 -35.92 3.10
CA GLN A 387 -16.31 -34.95 3.95
C GLN A 387 -15.96 -33.48 3.64
N THR A 388 -14.80 -33.20 3.07
CA THR A 388 -14.30 -31.85 2.79
C THR A 388 -14.15 -31.62 1.29
N LEU A 389 -14.75 -30.52 0.80
CA LEU A 389 -14.66 -30.07 -0.58
C LEU A 389 -13.48 -29.12 -0.76
N LEU A 390 -12.90 -29.10 -1.96
CA LEU A 390 -11.94 -28.10 -2.38
C LEU A 390 -12.63 -26.74 -2.52
N GLU A 391 -12.08 -25.74 -1.84
CA GLU A 391 -12.51 -24.36 -1.85
C GLU A 391 -11.38 -23.45 -2.33
N PHE A 392 -11.70 -22.48 -3.20
CA PHE A 392 -10.80 -21.37 -3.53
C PHE A 392 -11.23 -20.11 -2.77
N ARG A 393 -10.34 -19.55 -1.96
CA ARG A 393 -10.51 -18.21 -1.41
C ARG A 393 -9.93 -17.21 -2.40
N LEU A 394 -10.75 -16.27 -2.85
CA LEU A 394 -10.36 -15.20 -3.75
C LEU A 394 -10.69 -13.88 -3.07
N ARG A 395 -10.01 -12.80 -3.49
CA ARG A 395 -10.43 -11.44 -3.13
C ARG A 395 -11.88 -11.24 -3.58
N GLU A 396 -12.81 -11.21 -2.64
CA GLU A 396 -14.26 -11.17 -2.85
C GLU A 396 -14.77 -9.79 -3.32
N ASN A 397 -14.16 -9.17 -4.34
CA ASN A 397 -14.63 -7.84 -4.79
C ASN A 397 -16.05 -7.86 -5.38
N LEU A 398 -16.66 -9.04 -5.65
CA LEU A 398 -18.00 -9.15 -6.23
C LEU A 398 -18.92 -10.17 -5.52
N ARG A 399 -18.38 -11.25 -4.94
CA ARG A 399 -19.21 -12.28 -4.30
C ARG A 399 -19.76 -11.88 -2.94
N ARG A 400 -19.14 -10.99 -2.17
CA ARG A 400 -19.76 -10.54 -0.91
C ARG A 400 -21.03 -9.74 -1.15
N TRP A 401 -21.07 -8.96 -2.24
CA TRP A 401 -22.27 -8.27 -2.70
C TRP A 401 -23.36 -9.23 -3.20
N HIS A 402 -23.00 -10.27 -3.97
CA HIS A 402 -23.93 -11.35 -4.35
C HIS A 402 -24.32 -12.26 -3.16
N SER A 403 -23.49 -12.39 -2.14
CA SER A 403 -23.82 -13.11 -0.90
C SER A 403 -24.74 -12.29 -0.01
N LEU A 404 -24.63 -10.96 -0.02
CA LEU A 404 -25.61 -10.03 0.57
C LEU A 404 -26.95 -10.09 -0.19
N GLN A 405 -26.96 -10.47 -1.48
CA GLN A 405 -28.18 -10.82 -2.22
C GLN A 405 -28.75 -12.20 -1.83
N ALA A 406 -27.92 -13.15 -1.40
CA ALA A 406 -28.34 -14.53 -1.08
C ALA A 406 -28.65 -14.78 0.40
N SER A 407 -28.10 -13.98 1.32
CA SER A 407 -28.27 -14.09 2.77
C SER A 407 -29.22 -13.06 3.37
N ALA A 408 -29.59 -12.03 2.59
CA ALA A 408 -30.79 -11.28 2.89
C ALA A 408 -31.99 -12.09 2.40
N GLY A 409 -33.01 -12.25 3.26
CA GLY A 409 -34.37 -12.49 2.77
C GLY A 409 -34.78 -11.39 1.78
N PRO A 410 -36.02 -11.36 1.26
CA PRO A 410 -36.41 -10.33 0.29
C PRO A 410 -36.19 -8.93 0.89
N ASN A 411 -35.07 -8.28 0.53
CA ASN A 411 -34.78 -6.88 0.82
C ASN A 411 -35.72 -5.94 0.02
N GLY A 412 -36.54 -6.53 -0.85
CA GLY A 412 -37.54 -5.86 -1.68
C GLY A 412 -38.55 -5.11 -0.83
N GLY A 413 -38.22 -3.86 -0.53
CA GLY A 413 -39.10 -2.92 0.18
C GLY A 413 -38.39 -1.95 1.11
N LYS A 414 -37.20 -2.30 1.63
CA LYS A 414 -36.49 -1.40 2.56
C LYS A 414 -36.00 -0.14 1.84
N HIS A 415 -36.23 1.01 2.46
CA HIS A 415 -35.90 2.32 1.91
C HIS A 415 -34.52 2.77 2.34
N VAL A 416 -33.66 3.04 1.36
CA VAL A 416 -32.31 3.56 1.59
C VAL A 416 -32.19 4.95 1.00
N VAL A 417 -31.74 5.89 1.82
CA VAL A 417 -31.41 7.25 1.40
C VAL A 417 -29.92 7.34 1.15
N VAL A 418 -29.53 7.65 -0.09
CA VAL A 418 -28.12 7.78 -0.47
C VAL A 418 -27.73 9.26 -0.45
N GLY A 419 -26.77 9.63 0.38
CA GLY A 419 -26.14 10.95 0.34
C GLY A 419 -25.30 11.09 -0.92
N MET A 420 -25.78 11.87 -1.89
CA MET A 420 -25.14 12.04 -3.20
C MET A 420 -24.48 13.41 -3.31
N SER A 421 -23.16 13.44 -3.52
CA SER A 421 -22.37 14.67 -3.69
C SER A 421 -22.20 15.10 -5.15
N GLY A 422 -22.80 14.35 -6.09
CA GLY A 422 -22.55 14.52 -7.53
C GLY A 422 -21.18 13.97 -7.97
N GLY A 423 -20.50 13.20 -7.11
CA GLY A 423 -19.27 12.47 -7.42
C GLY A 423 -19.51 11.01 -7.81
N VAL A 424 -18.50 10.38 -8.42
CA VAL A 424 -18.58 8.99 -8.90
C VAL A 424 -18.88 7.98 -7.79
N ASP A 425 -18.36 8.21 -6.59
CA ASP A 425 -18.47 7.28 -5.47
C ASP A 425 -19.92 7.14 -5.00
N SER A 426 -20.60 8.27 -4.78
CA SER A 426 -22.01 8.27 -4.44
C SER A 426 -22.91 7.74 -5.56
N SER A 427 -22.52 7.93 -6.83
CA SER A 427 -23.27 7.40 -7.97
C SER A 427 -23.23 5.88 -8.01
N VAL A 428 -22.04 5.30 -7.85
CA VAL A 428 -21.88 3.84 -7.79
C VAL A 428 -22.51 3.26 -6.53
N THR A 429 -22.45 3.98 -5.41
CA THR A 429 -23.16 3.60 -4.18
C THR A 429 -24.67 3.43 -4.43
N ALA A 430 -25.31 4.40 -5.08
CA ALA A 430 -26.72 4.35 -5.41
C ALA A 430 -27.04 3.22 -6.40
N LEU A 431 -26.24 3.10 -7.46
CA LEU A 431 -26.35 2.02 -8.45
C LEU A 431 -26.31 0.64 -7.79
N LEU A 432 -25.29 0.40 -6.97
CA LEU A 432 -25.13 -0.86 -6.26
C LEU A 432 -26.40 -1.14 -5.48
N LEU A 433 -26.83 -0.25 -4.58
CA LEU A 433 -28.04 -0.47 -3.76
C LEU A 433 -29.32 -0.73 -4.57
N VAL A 434 -29.50 -0.08 -5.72
CA VAL A 434 -30.58 -0.40 -6.66
C VAL A 434 -30.47 -1.84 -7.16
N GLN A 435 -29.27 -2.30 -7.53
CA GLN A 435 -29.01 -3.69 -7.95
C GLN A 435 -29.18 -4.72 -6.81
N ALA A 436 -29.15 -4.33 -5.51
CA ALA A 436 -29.55 -5.22 -4.40
C ALA A 436 -31.07 -5.27 -4.18
N GLY A 437 -31.85 -4.49 -4.93
CA GLY A 437 -33.31 -4.46 -4.79
C GLY A 437 -33.81 -3.56 -3.66
N TYR A 438 -33.01 -2.62 -3.15
CA TYR A 438 -33.50 -1.60 -2.21
C TYR A 438 -34.37 -0.56 -2.94
N ARG A 439 -35.34 0.01 -2.22
CA ARG A 439 -35.98 1.26 -2.66
C ARG A 439 -35.00 2.39 -2.36
N VAL A 440 -34.46 3.05 -3.38
CA VAL A 440 -33.41 4.07 -3.20
C VAL A 440 -33.93 5.48 -3.48
N THR A 441 -33.58 6.44 -2.62
CA THR A 441 -33.73 7.89 -2.89
C THR A 441 -32.36 8.54 -2.83
N GLY A 442 -31.96 9.21 -3.90
CA GLY A 442 -30.75 10.04 -3.92
C GLY A 442 -31.01 11.40 -3.30
N VAL A 443 -30.20 11.81 -2.31
CA VAL A 443 -30.36 13.10 -1.64
C VAL A 443 -29.07 13.90 -1.72
N PHE A 444 -29.17 15.10 -2.28
CA PHE A 444 -28.09 16.09 -2.29
C PHE A 444 -28.22 17.04 -1.10
N MET A 445 -27.13 17.19 -0.34
CA MET A 445 -27.07 18.09 0.83
C MET A 445 -26.46 19.44 0.43
N LYS A 446 -27.24 20.52 0.51
CA LYS A 446 -26.74 21.89 0.41
C LYS A 446 -26.25 22.32 1.80
N ASN A 447 -24.93 22.36 2.00
CA ASN A 447 -24.33 22.64 3.33
C ASN A 447 -23.57 23.97 3.38
N TRP A 448 -23.36 24.61 2.24
CA TRP A 448 -22.70 25.90 2.14
C TRP A 448 -23.45 26.75 1.12
N ASP A 449 -23.58 28.06 1.34
CA ASP A 449 -24.16 28.96 0.34
C ASP A 449 -23.09 29.85 -0.27
N ALA A 450 -22.68 29.53 -1.49
CA ALA A 450 -21.65 30.29 -2.18
C ALA A 450 -22.18 31.59 -2.81
N SER A 451 -23.50 31.81 -2.84
CA SER A 451 -24.09 33.05 -3.37
C SER A 451 -23.60 34.28 -2.61
N ASP A 452 -23.37 34.13 -1.31
CA ASP A 452 -22.98 35.21 -0.42
C ASP A 452 -21.54 35.69 -0.69
N GLU A 453 -20.71 34.84 -1.31
CA GLU A 453 -19.31 35.13 -1.65
C GLU A 453 -19.13 35.62 -3.11
N ILE A 454 -19.95 35.12 -4.05
CA ILE A 454 -19.67 35.22 -5.50
C ILE A 454 -20.77 35.99 -6.26
N GLY A 455 -21.86 36.40 -5.59
CA GLY A 455 -23.04 37.00 -6.22
C GLY A 455 -23.86 36.00 -7.04
N GLU A 456 -24.85 36.47 -7.83
CA GLU A 456 -25.81 35.67 -8.64
C GLU A 456 -25.19 34.84 -9.79
N GLN A 457 -23.89 34.52 -9.74
CA GLN A 457 -23.27 33.61 -10.71
C GLN A 457 -23.69 32.15 -10.44
N ALA A 458 -23.72 31.32 -11.48
CA ALA A 458 -24.14 29.92 -11.36
C ALA A 458 -23.32 29.19 -10.27
N CYS A 459 -24.00 28.84 -9.17
CA CYS A 459 -23.37 28.25 -8.00
C CYS A 459 -22.80 26.86 -8.34
N PRO A 460 -21.54 26.54 -7.98
CA PRO A 460 -20.95 25.21 -8.22
C PRO A 460 -21.81 24.04 -7.70
N GLN A 461 -22.53 24.25 -6.59
CA GLN A 461 -23.41 23.23 -6.01
C GLN A 461 -24.65 22.94 -6.86
N ASP A 462 -25.14 23.90 -7.65
CA ASP A 462 -26.27 23.64 -8.54
C ASP A 462 -25.85 22.75 -9.71
N ILE A 463 -24.59 22.86 -10.17
CA ILE A 463 -24.01 21.92 -11.15
C ILE A 463 -23.89 20.52 -10.54
N GLU A 464 -23.42 20.41 -9.29
CA GLU A 464 -23.34 19.12 -8.60
C GLU A 464 -24.71 18.48 -8.40
N PHE A 465 -25.73 19.27 -8.07
CA PHE A 465 -27.11 18.78 -7.98
C PHE A 465 -27.67 18.33 -9.34
N GLN A 466 -27.36 19.05 -10.43
CA GLN A 466 -27.73 18.62 -11.78
C GLN A 466 -27.10 17.25 -12.14
N ASP A 467 -25.86 17.00 -11.73
CA ASP A 467 -25.22 15.70 -11.91
C ASP A 467 -25.94 14.61 -11.10
N VAL A 468 -26.32 14.90 -9.84
CA VAL A 468 -27.14 13.99 -9.03
C VAL A 468 -28.46 13.66 -9.72
N GLN A 469 -29.16 14.68 -10.25
CA GLN A 469 -30.42 14.48 -10.97
C GLN A 469 -30.24 13.61 -12.22
N LYS A 470 -29.14 13.81 -12.98
CA LYS A 470 -28.82 12.98 -14.16
C LYS A 470 -28.58 11.52 -13.77
N VAL A 471 -27.82 11.27 -12.71
CA VAL A 471 -27.57 9.91 -12.20
C VAL A 471 -28.87 9.28 -11.69
N CYS A 472 -29.67 10.00 -10.91
CA CYS A 472 -30.93 9.47 -10.38
C CYS A 472 -31.91 9.13 -11.51
N ARG A 473 -32.02 9.97 -12.55
CA ARG A 473 -32.81 9.66 -13.75
C ARG A 473 -32.31 8.42 -14.48
N HIS A 474 -31.00 8.27 -14.62
CA HIS A 474 -30.39 7.10 -15.25
C HIS A 474 -30.70 5.80 -14.48
N LEU A 475 -30.71 5.86 -13.15
CA LEU A 475 -31.01 4.74 -12.27
C LEU A 475 -32.51 4.50 -12.01
N GLY A 476 -33.39 5.39 -12.50
CA GLY A 476 -34.83 5.31 -12.24
C GLY A 476 -35.24 5.57 -10.79
N ILE A 477 -34.47 6.39 -10.05
CA ILE A 477 -34.70 6.71 -8.63
C ILE A 477 -35.05 8.19 -8.41
N GLU A 478 -35.67 8.49 -7.27
CA GLU A 478 -36.02 9.86 -6.88
C GLU A 478 -34.77 10.65 -6.45
N ALA A 479 -34.65 11.89 -6.94
CA ALA A 479 -33.65 12.86 -6.50
C ALA A 479 -34.28 13.94 -5.61
N ARG A 480 -33.75 14.14 -4.40
CA ARG A 480 -34.14 15.23 -3.49
C ARG A 480 -32.96 16.13 -3.15
N ARG A 481 -33.27 17.35 -2.70
CA ARG A 481 -32.31 18.31 -2.13
C ARG A 481 -32.75 18.63 -0.71
N VAL A 482 -31.79 18.67 0.22
CA VAL A 482 -32.00 19.14 1.59
C VAL A 482 -31.05 20.30 1.87
N ASN A 483 -31.53 21.33 2.57
CA ASN A 483 -30.71 22.45 3.00
C ASN A 483 -30.28 22.22 4.46
N LEU A 484 -28.97 22.08 4.68
CA LEU A 484 -28.35 21.93 5.99
C LEU A 484 -27.28 23.01 6.23
N VAL A 485 -27.35 24.13 5.51
CA VAL A 485 -26.40 25.26 5.64
C VAL A 485 -26.34 25.74 7.09
N GLN A 486 -27.49 25.95 7.73
CA GLN A 486 -27.55 26.37 9.13
C GLN A 486 -26.91 25.36 10.08
N SER A 487 -27.21 24.07 9.90
CA SER A 487 -26.62 22.99 10.72
C SER A 487 -25.11 22.91 10.55
N TYR A 488 -24.61 23.03 9.31
CA TYR A 488 -23.18 23.03 9.00
C TYR A 488 -22.48 24.24 9.62
N TRP A 489 -23.05 25.44 9.46
CA TRP A 489 -22.48 26.66 10.05
C TRP A 489 -22.33 26.52 11.56
N ASN A 490 -23.40 26.18 12.26
CA ASN A 490 -23.44 26.15 13.72
C ASN A 490 -22.64 24.99 14.33
N SER A 491 -22.65 23.82 13.69
CA SER A 491 -22.09 22.60 14.31
C SER A 491 -20.71 22.22 13.78
N VAL A 492 -20.26 22.82 12.68
CA VAL A 492 -18.97 22.51 12.03
C VAL A 492 -18.13 23.77 11.88
N PHE A 493 -18.65 24.77 11.17
CA PHE A 493 -17.83 25.90 10.74
C PHE A 493 -17.51 26.86 11.88
N ALA A 494 -18.51 27.33 12.64
CA ALA A 494 -18.30 28.24 13.77
C ALA A 494 -17.37 27.63 14.85
N PRO A 495 -17.55 26.37 15.31
CA PRO A 495 -16.60 25.74 16.22
C PRO A 495 -15.16 25.62 15.66
N CYS A 496 -15.04 25.43 14.34
CA CYS A 496 -13.73 25.45 13.69
C CYS A 496 -13.11 26.85 13.70
N LEU A 497 -13.90 27.91 13.49
CA LEU A 497 -13.41 29.30 13.58
C LEU A 497 -12.88 29.60 14.98
N GLU A 498 -13.64 29.27 16.02
CA GLU A 498 -13.21 29.40 17.42
C GLU A 498 -11.87 28.70 17.65
N SER A 499 -11.74 27.45 17.22
CA SER A 499 -10.48 26.70 17.33
C SER A 499 -9.32 27.35 16.56
N TYR A 500 -9.58 27.91 15.38
CA TYR A 500 -8.54 28.62 14.62
C TYR A 500 -8.10 29.92 15.30
N GLU A 501 -9.02 30.68 15.93
CA GLU A 501 -8.72 31.87 16.72
C GLU A 501 -7.84 31.56 17.93
N GLU A 502 -8.01 30.37 18.52
CA GLU A 502 -7.14 29.83 19.56
C GLU A 502 -5.76 29.38 19.04
N GLY A 503 -5.50 29.48 17.73
CA GLY A 503 -4.25 29.05 17.13
C GLY A 503 -4.15 27.55 16.87
N LEU A 504 -5.23 26.81 17.06
CA LEU A 504 -5.30 25.36 16.87
C LEU A 504 -5.53 25.02 15.39
N THR A 505 -5.56 23.73 15.05
CA THR A 505 -5.86 23.29 13.68
C THR A 505 -6.93 22.19 13.72
N PRO A 506 -8.23 22.56 13.75
CA PRO A 506 -9.33 21.60 13.72
C PRO A 506 -9.40 20.84 12.39
N ASN A 507 -10.16 19.74 12.39
CA ASN A 507 -10.48 18.98 11.19
C ASN A 507 -11.99 19.09 10.87
N PRO A 508 -12.39 20.00 9.97
CA PRO A 508 -13.80 20.23 9.66
C PRO A 508 -14.48 19.02 9.01
N ASP A 509 -13.73 18.16 8.31
CA ASP A 509 -14.30 16.97 7.67
C ASP A 509 -14.76 15.92 8.69
N ILE A 510 -14.04 15.79 9.82
CA ILE A 510 -14.44 14.92 10.93
C ILE A 510 -15.74 15.40 11.56
N LEU A 511 -15.81 16.70 11.91
CA LEU A 511 -17.01 17.32 12.46
C LEU A 511 -18.18 17.24 11.48
N CYS A 512 -17.93 17.45 10.18
CA CYS A 512 -18.94 17.32 9.15
C CYS A 512 -19.53 15.90 9.07
N ASN A 513 -18.71 14.85 9.22
CA ASN A 513 -19.24 13.49 9.29
C ASN A 513 -20.08 13.31 10.56
N ARG A 514 -19.56 13.71 11.72
CA ARG A 514 -20.23 13.57 13.02
C ARG A 514 -21.57 14.30 13.09
N GLU A 515 -21.60 15.59 12.76
CA GLU A 515 -22.75 16.46 13.00
C GLU A 515 -23.70 16.55 11.79
N ILE A 516 -23.19 16.38 10.57
CA ILE A 516 -24.00 16.56 9.36
C ILE A 516 -24.36 15.23 8.74
N LYS A 517 -23.39 14.45 8.26
CA LYS A 517 -23.70 13.24 7.48
C LYS A 517 -24.28 12.09 8.30
N PHE A 518 -23.90 11.98 9.58
CA PHE A 518 -24.34 10.91 10.47
C PHE A 518 -25.08 11.43 11.71
N LYS A 519 -25.67 12.62 11.61
CA LYS A 519 -26.63 13.15 12.58
C LYS A 519 -27.75 13.88 11.86
N ALA A 520 -27.54 15.12 11.40
CA ALA A 520 -28.58 15.89 10.71
C ALA A 520 -29.17 15.17 9.48
N PHE A 521 -28.33 14.51 8.68
CA PHE A 521 -28.78 13.75 7.51
C PHE A 521 -29.45 12.42 7.89
N LEU A 522 -29.03 11.77 8.99
CA LEU A 522 -29.75 10.60 9.52
C LEU A 522 -31.14 10.98 10.04
N ASP A 523 -31.25 12.12 10.72
CA ASP A 523 -32.53 12.64 11.21
C ASP A 523 -33.48 12.98 10.05
N TYR A 524 -32.96 13.65 9.01
CA TYR A 524 -33.71 13.89 7.78
C TYR A 524 -34.14 12.59 7.08
N ALA A 525 -33.25 11.59 6.98
CA ALA A 525 -33.58 10.31 6.37
C ALA A 525 -34.70 9.60 7.16
N ALA A 526 -34.63 9.64 8.50
CA ALA A 526 -35.67 9.11 9.36
C ALA A 526 -37.01 9.85 9.17
N SER A 527 -37.00 11.18 9.03
CA SER A 527 -38.23 11.96 8.83
C SER A 527 -38.96 11.65 7.52
N ILE A 528 -38.24 11.13 6.51
CA ILE A 528 -38.84 10.68 5.24
C ILE A 528 -39.08 9.17 5.17
N GLY A 529 -38.99 8.48 6.31
CA GLY A 529 -39.31 7.06 6.44
C GLY A 529 -38.25 6.10 5.89
N ALA A 530 -36.98 6.51 5.84
CA ALA A 530 -35.89 5.64 5.41
C ALA A 530 -35.46 4.69 6.52
N ASP A 531 -35.22 3.43 6.15
CA ASP A 531 -34.67 2.40 7.05
C ASP A 531 -33.16 2.58 7.24
N TYR A 532 -32.47 2.97 6.17
CA TYR A 532 -31.02 3.15 6.16
C TYR A 532 -30.58 4.42 5.43
N VAL A 533 -29.40 4.90 5.81
CA VAL A 533 -28.62 5.88 5.06
C VAL A 533 -27.40 5.21 4.46
N ALA A 534 -27.09 5.55 3.21
CA ALA A 534 -25.85 5.13 2.56
C ALA A 534 -25.05 6.34 2.10
N THR A 535 -23.73 6.18 2.08
CA THR A 535 -22.82 7.20 1.57
C THR A 535 -21.70 6.53 0.78
N GLY A 536 -21.07 7.26 -0.13
CA GLY A 536 -19.91 6.79 -0.89
C GLY A 536 -18.60 6.81 -0.10
N HIS A 537 -18.63 6.57 1.21
CA HIS A 537 -17.39 6.45 1.99
C HIS A 537 -16.74 5.09 1.75
N TYR A 538 -15.42 5.12 1.64
CA TYR A 538 -14.57 3.93 1.68
C TYR A 538 -14.32 3.58 3.16
N ALA A 539 -15.18 2.76 3.73
CA ALA A 539 -15.03 2.14 5.03
C ALA A 539 -15.98 0.94 5.11
N SER A 540 -15.79 0.04 6.07
CA SER A 540 -16.67 -1.12 6.24
C SER A 540 -17.33 -1.11 7.61
N LEU A 541 -18.57 -1.58 7.68
CA LEU A 541 -19.32 -1.79 8.92
C LEU A 541 -19.57 -3.29 9.09
N ARG A 542 -19.13 -3.86 10.20
CA ARG A 542 -19.26 -5.30 10.49
C ARG A 542 -19.51 -5.52 11.97
N PRO A 543 -20.22 -6.58 12.37
CA PRO A 543 -20.19 -7.03 13.77
C PRO A 543 -18.76 -7.40 14.18
N ASP A 544 -18.36 -7.11 15.41
CA ASP A 544 -17.13 -7.65 16.00
C ASP A 544 -17.51 -8.78 16.97
N PRO A 545 -17.16 -10.05 16.70
CA PRO A 545 -17.49 -11.17 17.58
C PRO A 545 -16.83 -11.05 18.96
N ARG A 546 -15.82 -10.19 19.11
CA ARG A 546 -15.13 -9.89 20.37
C ARG A 546 -15.80 -8.77 21.18
N SER A 547 -16.83 -8.13 20.64
CA SER A 547 -17.53 -7.02 21.27
C SER A 547 -18.99 -7.37 21.54
N SER A 548 -19.49 -6.94 22.69
CA SER A 548 -20.92 -6.98 23.03
C SER A 548 -21.70 -5.80 22.42
N SER A 549 -21.08 -5.02 21.53
CA SER A 549 -21.70 -3.84 20.90
C SER A 549 -23.03 -4.19 20.22
N PRO A 550 -24.12 -3.45 20.50
CA PRO A 550 -25.43 -3.69 19.89
C PRO A 550 -25.54 -3.15 18.45
N HIS A 551 -24.48 -2.51 17.94
CA HIS A 551 -24.37 -1.96 16.60
C HIS A 551 -23.07 -2.42 15.91
N PRO A 552 -23.03 -2.44 14.56
CA PRO A 552 -21.81 -2.77 13.84
C PRO A 552 -20.71 -1.76 14.16
N VAL A 553 -19.48 -2.24 14.15
CA VAL A 553 -18.28 -1.42 14.37
C VAL A 553 -17.64 -1.05 13.03
N LEU A 554 -16.78 -0.04 13.07
CA LEU A 554 -16.11 0.53 11.90
C LEU A 554 -14.80 -0.21 11.61
N PHE A 555 -14.58 -0.54 10.35
CA PHE A 555 -13.32 -1.09 9.83
C PHE A 555 -12.75 -0.17 8.76
N ALA A 556 -11.43 -0.16 8.66
CA ALA A 556 -10.71 0.42 7.53
C ALA A 556 -11.19 -0.20 6.20
N ALA A 557 -11.19 0.60 5.14
CA ALA A 557 -11.51 0.10 3.81
C ALA A 557 -10.43 -0.84 3.27
N GLU A 558 -10.85 -1.70 2.34
CA GLU A 558 -9.99 -2.57 1.54
C GLU A 558 -8.96 -1.79 0.69
N ASP A 559 -9.34 -0.59 0.23
CA ASP A 559 -8.43 0.34 -0.45
C ASP A 559 -7.77 1.27 0.57
N GLU A 560 -6.61 0.87 1.08
CA GLU A 560 -5.85 1.65 2.07
C GLU A 560 -5.55 3.09 1.61
N THR A 561 -5.43 3.32 0.30
CA THR A 561 -5.13 4.66 -0.25
C THR A 561 -6.33 5.60 -0.23
N LYS A 562 -7.52 5.03 -0.05
CA LYS A 562 -8.81 5.71 -0.04
C LYS A 562 -9.58 5.50 1.25
N ASP A 563 -9.09 4.68 2.17
CA ASP A 563 -9.70 4.41 3.47
C ASP A 563 -10.07 5.70 4.21
N GLN A 564 -11.36 5.88 4.44
CA GLN A 564 -11.96 7.05 5.09
C GLN A 564 -12.40 6.77 6.54
N SER A 565 -12.07 5.60 7.11
CA SER A 565 -12.33 5.29 8.52
C SER A 565 -11.80 6.36 9.48
N TYR A 566 -10.68 7.00 9.13
CA TYR A 566 -10.10 8.13 9.89
C TYR A 566 -11.11 9.28 10.07
N PHE A 567 -11.87 9.64 9.03
CA PHE A 567 -12.85 10.72 9.10
C PHE A 567 -14.15 10.34 9.80
N LEU A 568 -14.41 9.04 9.92
CA LEU A 568 -15.59 8.47 10.56
C LEU A 568 -15.35 8.11 12.04
N SER A 569 -14.10 8.23 12.52
CA SER A 569 -13.66 7.85 13.86
C SER A 569 -14.40 8.53 15.01
N ASN A 570 -14.94 9.72 14.79
CA ASN A 570 -15.71 10.50 15.78
C ASN A 570 -17.23 10.36 15.61
N VAL A 571 -17.71 9.53 14.68
CA VAL A 571 -19.13 9.24 14.56
C VAL A 571 -19.54 8.28 15.68
N ALA A 572 -20.62 8.60 16.38
CA ALA A 572 -21.15 7.75 17.44
C ALA A 572 -21.50 6.36 16.88
N GLY A 573 -21.05 5.29 17.54
CA GLY A 573 -21.27 3.91 17.07
C GLY A 573 -22.74 3.56 16.85
N SER A 574 -23.62 4.11 17.68
CA SER A 574 -25.08 3.95 17.56
C SER A 574 -25.64 4.46 16.23
N ALA A 575 -25.02 5.48 15.62
CA ALA A 575 -25.40 5.99 14.31
C ALA A 575 -25.21 4.93 13.21
N PHE A 576 -24.20 4.05 13.34
CA PHE A 576 -23.90 3.04 12.33
C PHE A 576 -24.94 1.92 12.22
N ARG A 577 -25.86 1.79 13.18
CA ARG A 577 -26.95 0.79 13.14
C ARG A 577 -27.82 0.89 11.89
N ARG A 578 -27.95 2.08 11.32
CA ARG A 578 -28.76 2.38 10.13
C ARG A 578 -27.92 2.91 8.96
N VAL A 579 -26.63 2.59 8.92
CA VAL A 579 -25.71 3.10 7.90
C VAL A 579 -25.17 1.97 7.03
N LEU A 580 -25.02 2.25 5.74
CA LEU A 580 -24.41 1.36 4.76
C LEU A 580 -23.22 2.07 4.07
N PHE A 581 -22.12 1.33 3.89
CA PHE A 581 -20.96 1.74 3.08
C PHE A 581 -20.67 0.73 1.96
N PRO A 582 -21.38 0.82 0.83
CA PRO A 582 -21.24 -0.17 -0.25
C PRO A 582 -19.87 -0.22 -0.93
N LEU A 583 -19.01 0.79 -0.72
CA LEU A 583 -17.70 0.89 -1.36
C LEU A 583 -16.54 0.38 -0.49
N GLY A 584 -16.78 0.00 0.77
CA GLY A 584 -15.72 -0.36 1.71
C GLY A 584 -14.81 -1.51 1.25
N GLU A 585 -15.34 -2.39 0.41
CA GLU A 585 -14.65 -3.59 -0.10
C GLU A 585 -14.21 -3.44 -1.56
N LEU A 586 -14.38 -2.25 -2.16
CA LEU A 586 -14.05 -2.01 -3.56
C LEU A 586 -12.85 -1.07 -3.68
N PRO A 587 -11.84 -1.42 -4.50
CA PRO A 587 -10.81 -0.45 -4.85
C PRO A 587 -11.39 0.68 -5.70
N LYS A 588 -10.84 1.88 -5.58
CA LYS A 588 -11.33 3.06 -6.34
C LYS A 588 -11.30 2.86 -7.86
N THR A 589 -10.33 2.07 -8.35
CA THR A 589 -10.23 1.69 -9.76
C THR A 589 -11.45 0.92 -10.22
N GLU A 590 -11.96 0.03 -9.38
CA GLU A 590 -13.15 -0.78 -9.66
C GLU A 590 -14.42 0.06 -9.65
N VAL A 591 -14.57 0.95 -8.67
CA VAL A 591 -15.67 1.92 -8.64
C VAL A 591 -15.73 2.74 -9.93
N ARG A 592 -14.59 3.19 -10.44
CA ARG A 592 -14.54 3.92 -11.72
C ARG A 592 -14.85 3.03 -12.93
N ARG A 593 -14.47 1.75 -12.89
CA ARG A 593 -14.80 0.78 -13.94
C ARG A 593 -16.31 0.56 -14.02
N ILE A 594 -16.94 0.25 -12.88
CA ILE A 594 -18.40 0.07 -12.76
C ILE A 594 -19.13 1.31 -13.30
N ALA A 595 -18.73 2.50 -12.87
CA ALA A 595 -19.35 3.74 -13.35
C ALA A 595 -19.23 3.93 -14.86
N ALA A 596 -18.12 3.53 -15.47
CA ALA A 596 -17.89 3.65 -16.91
C ALA A 596 -18.69 2.62 -17.71
N GLU A 597 -18.80 1.39 -17.22
CA GLU A 597 -19.56 0.30 -17.85
C GLU A 597 -21.06 0.59 -17.85
N GLU A 598 -21.57 1.14 -16.76
CA GLU A 598 -22.96 1.57 -16.62
C GLU A 598 -23.23 2.93 -17.30
N GLY A 599 -22.22 3.56 -17.89
CA GLY A 599 -22.40 4.83 -18.61
C GLY A 599 -22.81 6.01 -17.73
N LEU A 600 -22.45 6.00 -16.44
CA LEU A 600 -22.79 7.08 -15.51
C LEU A 600 -22.09 8.38 -15.90
N VAL A 601 -22.82 9.51 -15.91
CA VAL A 601 -22.26 10.84 -16.26
C VAL A 601 -21.06 11.25 -15.39
N THR A 602 -21.00 10.73 -14.16
CA THR A 602 -19.92 11.01 -13.20
C THR A 602 -18.67 10.14 -13.40
N ALA A 603 -18.64 9.16 -14.31
CA ALA A 603 -17.56 8.18 -14.44
C ALA A 603 -16.16 8.82 -14.62
N SER A 604 -16.10 9.90 -15.41
CA SER A 604 -14.86 10.63 -15.70
C SER A 604 -14.58 11.82 -14.75
N LYS A 605 -15.50 12.11 -13.81
CA LYS A 605 -15.38 13.23 -12.89
C LYS A 605 -14.22 13.01 -11.91
N ARG A 606 -13.47 14.07 -11.64
CA ARG A 606 -12.38 14.05 -10.67
C ARG A 606 -12.93 14.02 -9.25
N ASP A 607 -12.17 13.45 -8.33
CA ASP A 607 -12.52 13.46 -6.91
C ASP A 607 -12.47 14.91 -6.41
N SER A 608 -13.43 15.29 -5.57
CA SER A 608 -13.45 16.60 -4.93
C SER A 608 -12.25 16.74 -3.97
N VAL A 609 -11.64 17.92 -3.96
CA VAL A 609 -10.50 18.25 -3.09
C VAL A 609 -10.77 19.56 -2.37
N GLY A 610 -10.27 19.70 -1.14
CA GLY A 610 -10.52 20.86 -0.27
C GLY A 610 -11.43 20.53 0.91
N ILE A 611 -11.85 21.55 1.66
CA ILE A 611 -12.73 21.40 2.81
C ILE A 611 -14.11 20.94 2.34
N CYS A 612 -14.73 19.97 3.02
CA CYS A 612 -16.02 19.43 2.63
C CYS A 612 -17.07 20.54 2.44
N PHE A 613 -17.77 20.53 1.30
CA PHE A 613 -18.82 21.48 0.86
C PHE A 613 -18.39 22.91 0.52
N ILE A 614 -17.22 23.37 0.97
CA ILE A 614 -16.64 24.69 0.64
C ILE A 614 -15.76 24.60 -0.63
N GLY A 615 -15.08 23.47 -0.83
CA GLY A 615 -14.25 23.21 -2.01
C GLY A 615 -12.81 23.74 -1.88
N LYS A 616 -12.16 23.95 -3.03
CA LYS A 616 -10.74 24.33 -3.10
C LYS A 616 -10.58 25.86 -3.06
N ARG A 617 -10.10 26.38 -1.92
CA ARG A 617 -9.72 27.79 -1.71
C ARG A 617 -8.27 27.90 -1.24
N ASN A 618 -7.67 29.10 -1.33
CA ASN A 618 -6.49 29.42 -0.52
C ASN A 618 -6.95 29.56 0.93
N PHE A 619 -6.43 28.70 1.82
CA PHE A 619 -6.89 28.66 3.21
C PHE A 619 -6.67 30.00 3.94
N ALA A 620 -5.52 30.66 3.74
CA ALA A 620 -5.23 31.92 4.41
C ALA A 620 -6.20 33.04 3.97
N ASP A 621 -6.43 33.17 2.66
CA ASP A 621 -7.34 34.18 2.12
C ASP A 621 -8.79 33.90 2.52
N PHE A 622 -9.16 32.62 2.65
CA PHE A 622 -10.49 32.19 3.06
C PHE A 622 -10.74 32.46 4.55
N ILE A 623 -9.85 32.01 5.43
CA ILE A 623 -10.06 32.14 6.88
C ILE A 623 -10.07 33.60 7.32
N HIS A 624 -9.30 34.47 6.65
CA HIS A 624 -9.24 35.90 6.97
C HIS A 624 -10.45 36.72 6.50
N GLN A 625 -11.44 36.10 5.85
CA GLN A 625 -12.75 36.71 5.64
C GLN A 625 -13.62 36.64 6.91
N TYR A 626 -13.30 35.72 7.82
CA TYR A 626 -14.06 35.48 9.05
C TYR A 626 -13.28 35.87 10.31
N ILE A 627 -11.98 35.58 10.33
CA ILE A 627 -11.11 35.85 11.48
C ILE A 627 -10.17 37.02 11.15
N PRO A 628 -10.17 38.11 11.95
CA PRO A 628 -9.23 39.21 11.77
C PRO A 628 -7.77 38.73 11.70
N LYS A 629 -6.98 39.34 10.82
CA LYS A 629 -5.55 39.02 10.71
C LYS A 629 -4.83 39.35 12.01
N GLN A 630 -4.23 38.32 12.60
CA GLN A 630 -3.37 38.43 13.77
C GLN A 630 -1.91 38.36 13.33
N ASP A 631 -1.30 39.52 13.12
CA ASP A 631 0.11 39.59 12.72
C ASP A 631 1.04 39.32 13.91
N GLY A 632 2.23 38.81 13.60
CA GLY A 632 3.21 38.39 14.59
C GLY A 632 4.57 38.15 13.96
N PHE A 633 5.45 37.45 14.69
CA PHE A 633 6.79 37.13 14.24
C PHE A 633 7.07 35.64 14.23
N PHE A 634 7.85 35.21 13.25
CA PHE A 634 8.54 33.93 13.32
C PHE A 634 9.62 34.01 14.40
N VAL A 635 9.66 33.01 15.27
CA VAL A 635 10.62 32.91 16.38
C VAL A 635 11.31 31.55 16.32
N THR A 636 12.62 31.49 16.52
CA THR A 636 13.33 30.19 16.58
C THR A 636 12.95 29.41 17.84
N VAL A 637 13.29 28.12 17.89
CA VAL A 637 13.15 27.31 19.12
C VAL A 637 13.89 27.91 20.32
N ASP A 638 15.00 28.62 20.07
CA ASP A 638 15.82 29.30 21.10
C ASP A 638 15.31 30.71 21.45
N GLY A 639 14.17 31.13 20.89
CA GLY A 639 13.56 32.44 21.18
C GLY A 639 14.06 33.60 20.33
N GLN A 640 14.90 33.37 19.32
CA GLN A 640 15.37 34.44 18.43
C GLN A 640 14.25 34.87 17.47
N ARG A 641 13.90 36.15 17.52
CA ARG A 641 12.94 36.75 16.57
C ARG A 641 13.55 36.86 15.16
N LEU A 642 12.79 36.41 14.17
CA LEU A 642 13.13 36.44 12.75
C LEU A 642 12.27 37.49 12.02
N GLN A 643 11.49 37.07 11.02
CA GLN A 643 10.68 37.93 10.15
C GLN A 643 9.23 38.01 10.64
N ALA A 644 8.51 39.07 10.25
CA ALA A 644 7.07 39.16 10.46
C ALA A 644 6.32 38.13 9.60
N HIS A 645 5.16 37.68 10.07
CA HIS A 645 4.22 36.89 9.30
C HIS A 645 2.84 37.56 9.24
N ASN A 646 2.07 37.23 8.21
CA ASN A 646 0.82 37.90 7.88
C ASN A 646 -0.39 37.03 8.24
N GLY A 647 -0.56 36.71 9.53
CA GLY A 647 -1.69 35.91 10.04
C GLY A 647 -1.30 34.62 10.78
N PHE A 648 -1.35 34.66 12.12
CA PHE A 648 -1.10 33.55 13.04
C PHE A 648 -1.95 32.31 12.78
N THR A 649 -3.24 32.50 12.47
CA THR A 649 -4.21 31.40 12.24
C THR A 649 -3.94 30.62 10.96
N ALA A 650 -3.19 31.17 10.01
CA ALA A 650 -2.87 30.54 8.72
C ALA A 650 -1.72 29.50 8.79
N TYR A 651 -1.15 29.28 9.98
CA TYR A 651 -0.03 28.36 10.19
C TYR A 651 -0.43 27.13 11.00
N THR A 652 0.13 25.98 10.62
CA THR A 652 -0.04 24.69 11.31
C THR A 652 1.32 24.04 11.59
N VAL A 653 1.45 23.29 12.68
CA VAL A 653 2.67 22.54 13.01
C VAL A 653 3.08 21.60 11.86
N GLY A 654 4.36 21.65 11.52
CA GLY A 654 4.98 20.96 10.39
C GLY A 654 4.82 21.65 9.03
N GLN A 655 4.10 22.77 8.92
CA GLN A 655 4.04 23.58 7.69
C GLN A 655 5.40 24.23 7.40
N GLY A 656 5.74 24.40 6.12
CA GLY A 656 6.92 25.17 5.74
C GLY A 656 6.67 26.67 5.92
N ALA A 657 7.52 27.37 6.69
CA ALA A 657 7.35 28.78 7.04
C ALA A 657 7.72 29.77 5.92
N ARG A 658 8.44 29.30 4.88
CA ARG A 658 8.83 30.08 3.68
C ARG A 658 9.46 31.45 4.00
N LEU A 659 10.43 31.47 4.92
CA LEU A 659 11.18 32.69 5.28
C LEU A 659 11.98 33.23 4.09
N GLN A 660 11.94 34.54 3.86
CA GLN A 660 12.66 35.18 2.77
C GLN A 660 14.18 35.23 3.06
N GLY A 661 15.02 35.04 2.05
CA GLY A 661 16.48 35.17 2.21
C GLY A 661 17.17 34.07 3.02
N LYS A 662 16.47 32.98 3.37
CA LYS A 662 17.07 31.79 4.00
C LYS A 662 17.34 30.71 2.94
N SER A 663 18.55 30.14 2.96
CA SER A 663 18.98 29.10 2.01
C SER A 663 18.38 27.72 2.34
N GLU A 664 18.17 27.44 3.62
CA GLU A 664 17.57 26.20 4.11
C GLU A 664 16.04 26.32 4.29
N LYS A 665 15.36 25.17 4.32
CA LYS A 665 13.90 25.14 4.55
C LYS A 665 13.60 25.22 6.04
N TRP A 666 12.70 26.13 6.41
CA TRP A 666 12.21 26.30 7.77
C TRP A 666 10.80 25.75 7.93
N PHE A 667 10.51 25.14 9.08
CA PHE A 667 9.23 24.52 9.40
C PHE A 667 8.68 25.05 10.71
N VAL A 668 7.36 25.21 10.78
CA VAL A 668 6.63 25.53 12.00
C VAL A 668 6.73 24.33 12.95
N VAL A 669 7.20 24.55 14.17
CA VAL A 669 7.30 23.53 15.24
C VAL A 669 6.31 23.82 16.37
N GLY A 670 5.79 25.03 16.44
CA GLY A 670 4.89 25.45 17.51
C GLY A 670 4.23 26.80 17.22
N LYS A 671 3.25 27.16 18.04
CA LYS A 671 2.46 28.39 17.94
C LYS A 671 2.10 28.85 19.35
N ARG A 672 2.22 30.15 19.59
CA ARG A 672 1.94 30.73 20.89
C ARG A 672 0.99 31.91 20.75
N LYS A 673 -0.20 31.78 21.33
CA LYS A 673 -1.31 32.72 21.16
C LYS A 673 -1.04 34.05 21.84
N ARG A 674 -0.49 34.06 23.06
CA ARG A 674 -0.28 35.29 23.86
C ARG A 674 0.45 36.44 23.15
N ASP A 675 1.34 36.11 22.21
CA ASP A 675 2.14 37.07 21.43
C ASP A 675 2.05 36.82 19.92
N HIS A 676 1.09 35.98 19.49
CA HIS A 676 0.91 35.53 18.12
C HIS A 676 2.20 35.01 17.45
N ALA A 677 3.12 34.43 18.22
CA ALA A 677 4.39 33.96 17.68
C ALA A 677 4.23 32.61 16.98
N VAL A 678 4.87 32.47 15.81
CA VAL A 678 4.99 31.20 15.09
C VAL A 678 6.39 30.65 15.28
N ILE A 679 6.53 29.59 16.06
CA ILE A 679 7.82 28.99 16.39
C ILE A 679 8.29 28.13 15.22
N VAL A 680 9.53 28.34 14.77
CA VAL A 680 10.10 27.70 13.59
C VAL A 680 11.47 27.10 13.85
N ALA A 681 11.81 26.06 13.09
CA ALA A 681 13.12 25.45 13.11
C ALA A 681 13.63 25.14 11.70
N ALA A 682 14.96 25.12 11.56
CA ALA A 682 15.65 24.86 10.31
C ALA A 682 15.76 23.35 10.03
N GLY A 683 15.48 22.95 8.79
CA GLY A 683 15.62 21.57 8.32
C GLY A 683 14.35 20.72 8.48
N THR A 684 14.19 19.75 7.58
CA THR A 684 13.03 18.83 7.56
C THR A 684 13.00 17.87 8.76
N LYS A 685 14.19 17.55 9.29
CA LYS A 685 14.44 16.61 10.38
C LYS A 685 14.89 17.30 11.68
N HIS A 686 14.49 18.55 11.91
CA HIS A 686 14.84 19.22 13.17
C HIS A 686 14.22 18.48 14.37
N PRO A 687 14.95 18.21 15.48
CA PRO A 687 14.43 17.48 16.64
C PRO A 687 13.13 18.06 17.23
N ALA A 688 12.96 19.39 17.19
CA ALA A 688 11.73 20.05 17.65
C ALA A 688 10.46 19.67 16.86
N LEU A 689 10.58 19.02 15.71
CA LEU A 689 9.43 18.51 14.94
C LEU A 689 8.95 17.12 15.41
N PHE A 690 9.73 16.42 16.24
CA PHE A 690 9.50 15.01 16.58
C PHE A 690 9.21 14.85 18.06
N THR A 691 8.29 13.94 18.36
CA THR A 691 7.93 13.52 19.72
C THR A 691 7.65 12.02 19.74
N ASP A 692 7.84 11.38 20.88
CA ASP A 692 7.46 9.98 21.10
C ASP A 692 6.04 9.85 21.66
N THR A 693 5.41 10.95 22.06
CA THR A 693 4.14 10.89 22.78
C THR A 693 3.14 11.95 22.33
N LEU A 694 1.87 11.65 22.56
CA LEU A 694 0.81 12.65 22.54
C LEU A 694 -0.25 12.35 23.60
N PHE A 695 -1.14 13.33 23.79
CA PHE A 695 -2.24 13.24 24.72
C PHE A 695 -3.57 13.53 24.02
N ALA A 696 -4.60 12.78 24.38
CA ALA A 696 -5.99 13.03 23.99
C ALA A 696 -6.89 12.91 25.21
N SER A 697 -7.95 13.71 25.30
CA SER A 697 -8.91 13.59 26.40
C SER A 697 -9.63 12.24 26.33
N ALA A 698 -9.65 11.47 27.43
CA ALA A 698 -10.35 10.20 27.47
C ALA A 698 -11.88 10.37 27.46
N THR A 699 -12.38 11.53 27.89
CA THR A 699 -13.83 11.85 27.90
C THR A 699 -14.32 12.30 26.53
N GLN A 700 -13.51 13.05 25.78
CA GLN A 700 -13.84 13.49 24.42
C GLN A 700 -13.51 12.44 23.36
N PHE A 701 -12.80 11.36 23.72
CA PHE A 701 -12.51 10.27 22.81
C PHE A 701 -13.77 9.45 22.52
N ASN A 702 -14.19 9.41 21.27
CA ASN A 702 -15.34 8.62 20.84
C ASN A 702 -14.93 7.16 20.64
N TRP A 703 -15.36 6.27 21.53
CA TRP A 703 -15.24 4.83 21.35
C TRP A 703 -16.43 4.29 20.55
N ILE A 704 -16.17 3.73 19.37
CA ILE A 704 -17.22 3.27 18.45
C ILE A 704 -18.02 2.10 19.04
N ALA A 705 -17.38 1.25 19.84
CA ALA A 705 -18.08 0.18 20.56
C ALA A 705 -18.96 0.70 21.72
N GLY A 706 -18.93 2.00 22.03
CA GLY A 706 -19.67 2.63 23.12
C GLY A 706 -18.93 2.65 24.46
N SER A 707 -17.87 1.86 24.61
CA SER A 707 -17.04 1.84 25.80
C SER A 707 -15.56 1.68 25.47
N MET A 708 -14.72 2.06 26.42
CA MET A 708 -13.28 1.82 26.37
C MET A 708 -13.01 0.30 26.29
N PRO A 709 -11.97 -0.15 25.55
CA PRO A 709 -11.61 -1.57 25.47
C PRO A 709 -11.30 -2.16 26.84
N GLU A 710 -11.76 -3.39 27.09
CA GLU A 710 -11.59 -4.08 28.37
C GLU A 710 -10.11 -4.22 28.76
N GLU A 711 -9.23 -4.47 27.79
CA GLU A 711 -7.77 -4.56 28.02
C GLU A 711 -7.21 -3.26 28.61
N LEU A 712 -7.62 -2.10 28.09
CA LEU A 712 -7.17 -0.80 28.59
C LEU A 712 -7.71 -0.54 30.00
N VAL A 713 -8.96 -0.93 30.26
CA VAL A 713 -9.58 -0.77 31.60
C VAL A 713 -8.91 -1.69 32.62
N ALA A 714 -8.68 -2.96 32.28
CA ALA A 714 -8.14 -3.96 33.19
C ALA A 714 -6.65 -3.76 33.48
N ASN A 715 -5.86 -3.42 32.45
CA ASN A 715 -4.40 -3.35 32.55
C ASN A 715 -3.88 -1.92 32.70
N GLY A 716 -4.72 -0.91 32.54
CA GLY A 716 -4.33 0.51 32.48
C GLY A 716 -3.54 0.90 31.22
N ARG A 717 -3.27 -0.07 30.32
CA ARG A 717 -2.58 0.11 29.05
C ARG A 717 -3.02 -0.91 28.01
N MET A 718 -2.87 -0.58 26.74
CA MET A 718 -3.21 -1.47 25.62
C MET A 718 -2.29 -1.22 24.42
N ARG A 719 -1.96 -2.29 23.69
CA ARG A 719 -1.23 -2.17 22.43
C ARG A 719 -2.20 -1.98 21.27
N CYS A 720 -1.93 -1.02 20.40
CA CYS A 720 -2.77 -0.78 19.22
C CYS A 720 -2.04 -0.04 18.11
N PHE A 721 -2.73 0.17 17.00
CA PHE A 721 -2.27 0.97 15.88
C PHE A 721 -2.91 2.36 15.92
N TYR A 722 -2.30 3.34 15.25
CA TYR A 722 -2.83 4.69 15.23
C TYR A 722 -2.63 5.42 13.90
N ARG A 723 -3.41 6.49 13.73
CA ARG A 723 -3.13 7.61 12.83
C ARG A 723 -3.35 8.91 13.58
N VAL A 724 -2.44 9.87 13.39
CA VAL A 724 -2.62 11.25 13.87
C VAL A 724 -2.97 12.22 12.76
N ARG A 725 -2.89 11.76 11.51
CA ARG A 725 -3.23 12.52 10.29
C ARG A 725 -3.77 11.58 9.20
N TYR A 726 -4.65 12.09 8.35
CA TYR A 726 -5.18 11.36 7.22
C TYR A 726 -4.07 10.98 6.21
N ARG A 727 -4.11 9.73 5.70
CA ARG A 727 -3.11 9.09 4.82
C ARG A 727 -1.75 8.81 5.45
N GLN A 728 -1.62 9.00 6.76
CA GLN A 728 -0.49 8.43 7.47
C GLN A 728 -0.59 6.90 7.41
N VAL A 729 0.54 6.24 7.15
CA VAL A 729 0.68 4.79 7.36
C VAL A 729 0.35 4.47 8.82
N LEU A 730 -0.34 3.36 9.07
CA LEU A 730 -0.62 2.92 10.44
C LEU A 730 0.70 2.73 11.20
N GLY A 731 0.86 3.47 12.29
CA GLY A 731 1.95 3.28 13.23
C GLY A 731 1.51 2.40 14.38
N GLU A 732 2.45 1.74 15.04
CA GLU A 732 2.18 1.02 16.29
C GLU A 732 2.45 1.91 17.51
N CYS A 733 1.62 1.75 18.54
CA CYS A 733 1.73 2.50 19.78
C CYS A 733 1.21 1.70 20.97
N THR A 734 1.57 2.16 22.17
CA THR A 734 0.95 1.75 23.42
C THR A 734 0.15 2.92 23.96
N ILE A 735 -1.11 2.69 24.33
CA ILE A 735 -1.94 3.71 24.99
C ILE A 735 -2.04 3.40 26.48
N SER A 736 -2.09 4.43 27.31
CA SER A 736 -2.29 4.33 28.76
C SER A 736 -3.15 5.47 29.29
N LEU A 737 -3.77 5.28 30.44
CA LEU A 737 -4.53 6.33 31.13
C LEU A 737 -3.62 7.09 32.10
N VAL A 738 -3.60 8.41 31.97
CA VAL A 738 -2.84 9.32 32.85
C VAL A 738 -3.75 10.42 33.40
N THR A 739 -3.31 11.07 34.48
CA THR A 739 -4.00 12.25 35.02
C THR A 739 -3.76 13.46 34.11
N GLU A 740 -4.60 14.48 34.21
CA GLU A 740 -4.37 15.75 33.51
C GLU A 740 -3.04 16.41 33.92
N GLU A 741 -2.68 16.34 35.20
CA GLU A 741 -1.43 16.91 35.72
C GLU A 741 -0.21 16.26 35.06
N ASP A 742 -0.17 14.92 35.01
CA ASP A 742 0.91 14.17 34.35
C ASP A 742 0.97 14.49 32.85
N ALA A 743 -0.20 14.56 32.19
CA ALA A 743 -0.27 14.87 30.77
C ALA A 743 0.26 16.28 30.45
N ARG A 744 -0.07 17.27 31.29
CA ARG A 744 0.41 18.65 31.14
C ARG A 744 1.89 18.79 31.46
N ALA A 745 2.40 18.06 32.46
CA ALA A 745 3.81 18.06 32.82
C ALA A 745 4.71 17.52 31.69
N ASP A 746 4.23 16.50 30.98
CA ASP A 746 4.93 15.87 29.85
C ASP A 746 4.64 16.52 28.49
N ALA A 747 3.78 17.53 28.43
CA ALA A 747 3.45 18.25 27.21
C ALA A 747 4.60 19.15 26.72
N THR A 748 4.68 19.38 25.41
CA THR A 748 5.60 20.36 24.84
C THR A 748 5.22 21.79 25.24
N GLN A 749 6.22 22.63 25.45
CA GLN A 749 6.09 24.06 25.71
C GLN A 749 6.15 24.89 24.42
N LEU A 750 6.29 24.24 23.26
CA LEU A 750 6.38 24.91 21.96
C LEU A 750 5.01 25.36 21.43
N HIS A 751 3.91 24.78 21.90
CA HIS A 751 2.57 25.24 21.53
C HIS A 751 1.58 25.14 22.68
N ASP A 752 0.55 25.98 22.60
CA ASP A 752 -0.49 26.05 23.63
C ASP A 752 -1.31 24.75 23.67
N TRP A 753 -1.65 24.32 24.89
CA TRP A 753 -2.46 23.14 25.14
C TRP A 753 -3.92 23.40 24.79
N SER A 754 -4.55 22.49 24.03
CA SER A 754 -5.83 22.78 23.37
C SER A 754 -7.10 22.59 24.20
N LEU A 755 -6.98 22.17 25.46
CA LEU A 755 -8.12 21.96 26.35
C LEU A 755 -7.93 22.76 27.64
N GLU A 756 -8.80 23.74 27.88
CA GLU A 756 -9.02 24.28 29.22
C GLU A 756 -9.79 23.23 30.03
N ALA A 757 -9.48 23.09 31.31
CA ALA A 757 -10.19 22.17 32.19
C ALA A 757 -11.68 22.57 32.18
N GLU A 758 -12.57 21.66 31.77
CA GLU A 758 -14.01 21.87 32.00
C GLU A 758 -14.20 22.03 33.51
N GLU A 759 -14.54 23.24 33.96
CA GLU A 759 -14.59 23.63 35.38
C GLU A 759 -15.70 22.92 36.20
N ILE A 760 -16.38 21.92 35.65
CA ILE A 760 -17.53 21.28 36.29
C ILE A 760 -17.54 19.77 36.02
N SER A 761 -16.60 19.04 36.62
CA SER A 761 -16.75 17.59 36.80
C SER A 761 -16.13 17.13 38.10
N ALA A 762 -16.92 16.48 38.96
CA ALA A 762 -16.49 15.93 40.24
C ALA A 762 -15.55 14.71 40.12
N THR A 763 -15.31 14.24 38.89
CA THR A 763 -14.37 13.14 38.59
C THR A 763 -13.08 13.70 37.98
N PRO A 764 -11.89 13.23 38.42
CA PRO A 764 -10.63 13.69 37.87
C PRO A 764 -10.54 13.38 36.37
N SER A 765 -10.26 14.41 35.57
CA SER A 765 -10.04 14.31 34.13
C SER A 765 -8.91 13.32 33.82
N ARG A 766 -9.21 12.31 32.99
CA ARG A 766 -8.23 11.34 32.50
C ARG A 766 -7.89 11.62 31.05
N PHE A 767 -6.63 11.40 30.71
CA PHE A 767 -6.11 11.53 29.36
C PHE A 767 -5.60 10.17 28.88
N LEU A 768 -5.78 9.93 27.58
CA LEU A 768 -5.06 8.89 26.87
C LEU A 768 -3.68 9.44 26.54
N ARG A 769 -2.64 8.86 27.16
CA ARG A 769 -1.26 9.00 26.71
C ARG A 769 -1.02 7.95 25.63
N VAL A 770 -0.50 8.39 24.49
CA VAL A 770 -0.10 7.51 23.39
C VAL A 770 1.41 7.55 23.30
N ASP A 771 2.07 6.42 23.54
CA ASP A 771 3.51 6.24 23.37
C ASP A 771 3.76 5.54 22.02
N PHE A 772 4.41 6.25 21.10
CA PHE A 772 4.71 5.76 19.75
C PHE A 772 5.96 4.90 19.74
N ASP A 773 5.96 3.85 18.91
CA ASP A 773 7.16 3.05 18.68
C ASP A 773 8.18 3.74 17.78
N GLN A 774 7.72 4.71 16.99
CA GLN A 774 8.54 5.48 16.06
C GLN A 774 8.27 6.97 16.26
N PRO A 775 9.30 7.83 16.22
CA PRO A 775 9.15 9.26 16.48
C PRO A 775 8.17 9.91 15.51
N GLN A 776 7.22 10.67 16.02
CA GLN A 776 6.16 11.26 15.21
C GLN A 776 6.41 12.72 14.86
N ARG A 777 6.39 13.00 13.55
CA ARG A 777 6.67 14.32 12.99
C ARG A 777 5.42 15.20 12.95
N GLY A 778 5.43 16.28 13.72
CA GLY A 778 4.45 17.35 13.64
C GLY A 778 3.07 16.96 14.13
N VAL A 779 3.00 16.23 15.25
CA VAL A 779 1.75 16.05 16.02
C VAL A 779 1.15 17.43 16.29
N THR A 780 -0.14 17.59 15.99
CA THR A 780 -0.80 18.91 15.98
C THR A 780 -2.06 18.86 16.83
N PRO A 781 -2.22 19.76 17.81
CA PRO A 781 -3.45 19.87 18.57
C PRO A 781 -4.68 20.10 17.68
N GLN A 782 -5.83 19.56 18.10
CA GLN A 782 -7.12 19.55 17.36
C GLN A 782 -7.14 18.79 16.02
N GLN A 783 -6.02 18.21 15.57
CA GLN A 783 -6.09 17.07 14.65
C GLN A 783 -6.59 15.84 15.42
N ALA A 784 -7.00 14.79 14.69
CA ALA A 784 -7.57 13.62 15.34
C ALA A 784 -6.53 12.53 15.58
N LEU A 785 -6.51 12.02 16.81
CA LEU A 785 -5.98 10.70 17.11
C LEU A 785 -7.06 9.68 16.72
N VAL A 786 -6.69 8.70 15.91
CA VAL A 786 -7.56 7.56 15.57
C VAL A 786 -6.82 6.28 15.91
N LEU A 787 -7.48 5.39 16.64
CA LEU A 787 -6.90 4.14 17.12
C LEU A 787 -7.50 2.94 16.39
N TYR A 788 -6.65 1.98 16.06
CA TYR A 788 -6.98 0.81 15.28
C TYR A 788 -6.45 -0.47 15.92
N ARG A 789 -7.10 -1.58 15.62
CA ARG A 789 -6.63 -2.94 15.86
C ARG A 789 -5.87 -3.45 14.62
N ASP A 790 -5.08 -4.51 14.79
CA ASP A 790 -4.27 -5.12 13.72
C ASP A 790 -5.10 -5.60 12.51
N ASP A 791 -6.34 -6.03 12.74
CA ASP A 791 -7.30 -6.44 11.70
C ASP A 791 -8.02 -5.27 11.00
N GLY A 792 -7.61 -4.02 11.27
CA GLY A 792 -8.21 -2.83 10.67
C GLY A 792 -9.49 -2.33 11.35
N LEU A 793 -9.93 -2.94 12.47
CA LEU A 793 -11.01 -2.38 13.28
C LEU A 793 -10.59 -0.99 13.79
N CYS A 794 -11.44 0.01 13.61
CA CYS A 794 -11.29 1.34 14.18
C CYS A 794 -11.95 1.35 15.57
N PHE A 795 -11.15 1.48 16.63
CA PHE A 795 -11.67 1.62 17.98
C PHE A 795 -12.44 2.93 18.15
N GLY A 796 -12.01 3.96 17.42
CA GLY A 796 -12.55 5.30 17.52
C GLY A 796 -11.50 6.39 17.39
N GLY A 797 -11.86 7.61 17.76
CA GLY A 797 -10.97 8.75 17.69
C GLY A 797 -11.42 9.95 18.51
N GLY A 798 -10.51 10.90 18.67
CA GLY A 798 -10.76 12.14 19.42
C GLY A 798 -9.72 13.22 19.08
N PRO A 799 -9.97 14.47 19.47
CA PRO A 799 -9.03 15.56 19.25
C PRO A 799 -7.76 15.35 20.08
N ILE A 800 -6.62 15.62 19.46
CA ILE A 800 -5.31 15.65 20.14
C ILE A 800 -5.29 16.88 21.03
N ALA A 801 -5.13 16.65 22.33
CA ALA A 801 -5.04 17.71 23.33
C ALA A 801 -3.70 18.47 23.22
N GLY A 802 -2.61 17.72 23.01
CA GLY A 802 -1.26 18.24 22.89
C GLY A 802 -0.27 17.16 22.47
N ALA A 803 0.86 17.59 21.89
CA ALA A 803 2.01 16.72 21.72
C ALA A 803 2.80 16.63 23.04
N GLY A 804 3.48 15.50 23.27
CA GLY A 804 4.48 15.43 24.32
C GLY A 804 5.73 16.23 23.97
N ARG A 805 6.60 16.42 24.96
CA ARG A 805 7.90 17.09 24.81
C ARG A 805 8.62 16.63 23.56
N SER A 806 9.07 17.60 22.78
CA SER A 806 9.82 17.34 21.56
C SER A 806 11.22 16.79 21.87
N TYR A 807 11.84 16.14 20.89
CA TYR A 807 13.22 15.67 21.02
C TYR A 807 14.20 16.80 21.35
N HIS A 808 13.92 18.02 20.87
CA HIS A 808 14.70 19.20 21.22
C HIS A 808 14.59 19.55 22.71
N GLU A 809 13.38 19.58 23.27
CA GLU A 809 13.16 19.86 24.69
C GLU A 809 13.74 18.77 25.60
N LEU A 810 13.82 17.53 25.11
CA LEU A 810 14.41 16.39 25.82
C LEU A 810 15.92 16.27 25.64
N ASN A 811 16.55 17.13 24.83
CA ASN A 811 17.94 16.97 24.37
C ASN A 811 18.23 15.55 23.83
N LYS A 812 17.23 14.94 23.20
CA LYS A 812 17.28 13.58 22.67
C LYS A 812 17.78 13.62 21.21
N PRO A 813 18.80 12.82 20.85
CA PRO A 813 19.25 12.76 19.46
C PRO A 813 18.18 12.11 18.57
N LEU A 814 18.04 12.63 17.35
CA LEU A 814 17.16 12.07 16.33
C LEU A 814 17.98 11.19 15.40
N ASP A 815 17.49 9.98 15.11
CA ASP A 815 18.14 9.06 14.18
C ASP A 815 18.21 9.67 12.77
N ALA A 816 19.34 9.48 12.08
CA ALA A 816 19.54 9.94 10.71
C ALA A 816 18.51 9.33 9.75
N ASP A 817 18.10 8.09 10.01
CA ASP A 817 17.15 7.32 9.21
C ASP A 817 15.71 7.44 9.72
N VAL A 818 15.42 8.39 10.62
CA VAL A 818 14.05 8.60 11.13
C VAL A 818 13.05 8.75 9.98
N PHE A 819 11.97 7.98 10.08
CA PHE A 819 10.91 7.95 9.10
C PHE A 819 10.21 9.31 9.02
N ASP A 820 10.20 9.93 7.83
CA ASP A 820 9.40 11.12 7.52
C ASP A 820 8.29 10.71 6.56
N TRP A 821 7.05 10.68 7.04
CA TRP A 821 5.89 10.30 6.22
C TRP A 821 5.72 11.17 4.95
N ARG A 822 6.31 12.38 4.90
CA ARG A 822 6.31 13.23 3.69
C ARG A 822 7.31 12.83 2.61
N SER A 823 8.18 11.86 2.86
CA SER A 823 9.05 11.31 1.82
C SER A 823 8.33 10.34 0.87
N GLN A 824 7.05 10.02 1.15
CA GLN A 824 6.13 9.27 0.27
C GLN A 824 5.26 10.19 -0.59
#